data_AF-A0AB39LNJ6-F1
#
_entry.id   AF-A0AB39LNJ6-F1
#
_cell.length_a   1.000
_cell.length_b   1.000
_cell.length_c   1.000
_cell.angle_alpha   90.00
_cell.angle_beta   90.00
_cell.angle_gamma   90.00
#
_symmetry.space_group_name_H-M   'P 1'
#
loop_
_entity.id
_entity.type
_entity.pdbx_description
1 polymer ?
#
loop_
_entity_poly.entity_id
_entity_poly.type
_entity_poly.pdbx_seq_one_letter_code
_entity_poly.pdbx_strand_id
1 'polypeptide(L)'
;MTDDFDAMYETFQALLETFPPSEAVKRLELLGVEQHVIEEIRRRHEERTIRIKELEEPHAVVLGNRDTWYTGPQAKDKCWPAIVKLLRKDGWPEKPAIQDLDDSSTRVVSLLNHPKEKAFSTRGLVVGYVQSGKTTNFTSAMAKAADRGYKLFIVLAGIHNGLRRQTQARLVQQLVEPNPSMWSQLTGLDKDFTPTENPAGYFGKSNKTHVLCVVKKNATVLRKLSQWLAKASDYLEDCPALIIDDEADQATVATKSINPLILSIMKSLPRSAYVGYTASPFANLLIDPAAEDLYPRDFVVNLPKPKGHFGTEVLFGRYALEGEDKEDVDDGHDMIRSVPQDDVPCVRPETKADVEGFEPVITDTLQRAIDYFWLVTAARRVRGTGNPHNTMLIHTSVNTAVHNSFKRPLEHLRRRRAESLGDADVLRRLRALWDQETARVPAEEFGETKVPFDSLLPELPGVLDSCRVIMDNSSSEDRLDYENGPVVAIAVGGNTLSRGLTLEGLSVSYFVRAVSAYDTLLQMGRWFGFRNGYADLPRIWMTDELAEWFRHLATVETEMRRDIDVYMTESETPLTFAVRLRTHPSLRVTAAAKMRSAVTAASSYGGRRVQTHYFRTDAEWLRGNIDAARKLVGASIADAVRVEDRSAEGRYVFRDVPYDVVTDFLAEYKFHEKSPENDGELMSAYIRKRVSAAGSLRRWNVAVVGNPKGEPFEFAPNVAVGRSVRARLADTLGPEHADIKTLMSRRDAAVDLSGDVSKLKEEEIMRERKAQLPDTGLLILYPIDKTSAPHPPKDTRRPLNAEEHVIGVGLVFPEPRDGDSTVEKYISADLSGVSIEDEDLSLLESEEA
;
A
#
# COMPACT_ATOMS: atom_id res chain seq x y z
N MET A 1 7.69 -20.76 47.60
CA MET A 1 8.55 -19.87 46.80
C MET A 1 7.84 -19.35 45.56
N THR A 2 7.07 -20.16 44.83
CA THR A 2 6.28 -19.70 43.67
C THR A 2 5.20 -18.65 44.02
N ASP A 3 4.36 -18.88 45.05
CA ASP A 3 3.32 -17.91 45.44
C ASP A 3 3.86 -16.55 45.91
N ASP A 4 4.99 -16.55 46.63
CA ASP A 4 5.62 -15.33 47.17
C ASP A 4 6.28 -14.51 46.05
N PHE A 5 6.87 -15.20 45.06
CA PHE A 5 7.40 -14.58 43.85
C PHE A 5 6.28 -14.02 42.95
N ASP A 6 5.17 -14.74 42.77
CA ASP A 6 4.03 -14.25 41.99
C ASP A 6 3.42 -12.98 42.62
N ALA A 7 3.26 -12.93 43.95
CA ALA A 7 2.81 -11.74 44.66
C ALA A 7 3.80 -10.56 44.54
N MET A 8 5.11 -10.83 44.59
CA MET A 8 6.14 -9.82 44.36
C MET A 8 6.15 -9.31 42.91
N TYR A 9 5.89 -10.18 41.95
CA TYR A 9 5.76 -9.79 40.55
C TYR A 9 4.49 -8.97 40.29
N GLU A 10 3.36 -9.29 40.93
CA GLU A 10 2.16 -8.44 40.91
C GLU A 10 2.44 -7.06 41.53
N THR A 11 3.22 -7.01 42.61
CA THR A 11 3.66 -5.76 43.22
C THR A 11 4.53 -4.94 42.25
N PHE A 12 5.43 -5.58 41.52
CA PHE A 12 6.21 -4.94 40.46
C PHE A 12 5.30 -4.40 39.34
N GLN A 13 4.33 -5.19 38.88
CA GLN A 13 3.36 -4.76 37.87
C GLN A 13 2.51 -3.57 38.34
N ALA A 14 2.18 -3.49 39.63
CA ALA A 14 1.52 -2.33 40.22
C ALA A 14 2.46 -1.11 40.24
N LEU A 15 3.74 -1.28 40.55
CA LEU A 15 4.72 -0.18 40.50
C LEU A 15 4.87 0.39 39.09
N LEU A 16 4.81 -0.45 38.05
CA LEU A 16 4.86 -0.02 36.65
C LEU A 16 3.74 0.97 36.28
N GLU A 17 2.61 0.97 36.97
CA GLU A 17 1.54 1.96 36.71
C GLU A 17 1.94 3.39 37.12
N THR A 18 2.91 3.49 38.02
CA THR A 18 3.36 4.75 38.60
C THR A 18 4.78 5.13 38.19
N PHE A 19 5.61 4.15 37.81
CA PHE A 19 7.04 4.35 37.55
C PHE A 19 7.49 3.58 36.30
N PRO A 20 8.40 4.14 35.49
CA PRO A 20 9.07 3.38 34.43
C PRO A 20 9.77 2.12 34.99
N PRO A 21 10.00 1.08 34.17
CA PRO A 21 10.60 -0.19 34.64
C PRO A 21 11.89 -0.03 35.44
N SER A 22 12.80 0.85 35.01
CA SER A 22 14.07 1.10 35.70
C SER A 22 13.90 1.73 37.09
N GLU A 23 12.85 2.52 37.31
CA GLU A 23 12.53 3.13 38.60
C GLU A 23 11.67 2.22 39.48
N ALA A 24 10.79 1.42 38.89
CA ALA A 24 10.05 0.37 39.59
C ALA A 24 11.01 -0.65 40.23
N VAL A 25 12.06 -1.06 39.52
CA VAL A 25 13.12 -1.92 40.06
C VAL A 25 13.82 -1.27 41.26
N LYS A 26 14.24 0.00 41.14
CA LYS A 26 14.86 0.74 42.25
C LYS A 26 13.96 0.82 43.48
N ARG A 27 12.64 0.90 43.28
CA ARG A 27 11.69 0.91 44.41
C ARG A 27 11.54 -0.44 45.07
N LEU A 28 11.62 -1.54 44.33
CA LEU A 28 11.70 -2.88 44.94
C LEU A 28 12.97 -3.04 45.79
N GLU A 29 14.12 -2.51 45.32
CA GLU A 29 15.36 -2.47 46.11
C GLU A 29 15.16 -1.69 47.42
N LEU A 30 14.50 -0.53 47.36
CA LEU A 30 14.18 0.29 48.54
C LEU A 30 13.16 -0.35 49.49
N LEU A 31 12.29 -1.23 48.98
CA LEU A 31 11.34 -2.01 49.78
C LEU A 31 11.99 -3.24 50.46
N GLY A 32 13.29 -3.46 50.24
CA GLY A 32 14.05 -4.53 50.86
C GLY A 32 13.86 -5.89 50.19
N VAL A 33 13.39 -5.93 48.93
CA VAL A 33 13.30 -7.17 48.16
C VAL A 33 14.71 -7.68 47.85
N GLU A 34 14.96 -8.98 48.05
CA GLU A 34 16.29 -9.55 47.85
C GLU A 34 16.75 -9.47 46.38
N GLN A 35 18.05 -9.22 46.17
CA GLN A 35 18.61 -9.02 44.83
C GLN A 35 18.34 -10.17 43.86
N HIS A 36 18.32 -11.42 44.36
CA HIS A 36 18.05 -12.59 43.54
C HIS A 36 16.59 -12.65 43.06
N VAL A 37 15.64 -12.15 43.86
CA VAL A 37 14.22 -12.04 43.50
C VAL A 37 14.03 -10.90 42.49
N ILE A 38 14.74 -9.79 42.66
CA ILE A 38 14.72 -8.66 41.71
C ILE A 38 15.25 -9.09 40.34
N GLU A 39 16.33 -9.87 40.30
CA GLU A 39 16.87 -10.42 39.06
C GLU A 39 15.88 -11.37 38.38
N GLU A 40 15.18 -12.20 39.16
CA GLU A 40 14.14 -13.09 38.64
C GLU A 40 12.89 -12.33 38.15
N ILE A 41 12.49 -11.24 38.82
CA ILE A 41 11.43 -10.33 38.37
C ILE A 41 11.83 -9.66 37.05
N ARG A 42 13.07 -9.18 36.94
CA ARG A 42 13.64 -8.64 35.71
C ARG A 42 13.60 -9.66 34.61
N ARG A 43 14.12 -10.87 34.85
CA ARG A 43 14.13 -11.98 33.89
C ARG A 43 12.72 -12.32 33.39
N ARG A 44 11.74 -12.47 34.29
CA ARG A 44 10.34 -12.74 33.90
C ARG A 44 9.69 -11.58 33.14
N HIS A 45 9.98 -10.34 33.53
CA HIS A 45 9.49 -9.17 32.80
C HIS A 45 10.12 -9.09 31.41
N GLU A 46 11.42 -9.32 31.32
CA GLU A 46 12.20 -9.37 30.10
C GLU A 46 11.74 -10.51 29.18
N GLU A 47 11.46 -11.71 29.69
CA GLU A 47 10.87 -12.81 28.92
C GLU A 47 9.50 -12.43 28.33
N ARG A 48 8.65 -11.74 29.10
CA ARG A 48 7.33 -11.30 28.62
C ARG A 48 7.43 -10.19 27.58
N THR A 49 8.38 -9.27 27.73
CA THR A 49 8.61 -8.17 26.78
C THR A 49 9.31 -8.68 25.52
N ILE A 50 10.26 -9.61 25.66
CA ILE A 50 10.88 -10.35 24.55
C ILE A 50 9.81 -11.10 23.76
N ARG A 51 8.88 -11.80 24.41
CA ARG A 51 7.79 -12.49 23.69
C ARG A 51 6.98 -11.55 22.80
N ILE A 52 6.72 -10.31 23.24
CA ILE A 52 6.00 -9.30 22.44
C ILE A 52 6.91 -8.72 21.34
N LYS A 53 8.21 -8.61 21.61
CA LYS A 53 9.22 -8.17 20.66
C LYS A 53 9.46 -9.18 19.52
N GLU A 54 9.42 -10.47 19.87
CA GLU A 54 9.59 -11.63 19.01
C GLU A 54 8.26 -12.15 18.44
N LEU A 55 7.15 -11.42 18.60
CA LEU A 55 5.92 -11.75 17.88
C LEU A 55 6.25 -11.80 16.38
N GLU A 56 6.11 -12.99 15.80
CA GLU A 56 6.27 -13.19 14.35
C GLU A 56 5.25 -12.31 13.60
N GLU A 57 4.05 -12.10 14.14
CA GLU A 57 3.04 -11.20 13.57
C GLU A 57 2.35 -10.32 14.64
N PRO A 58 2.05 -9.03 14.34
CA PRO A 58 2.47 -8.29 13.16
C PRO A 58 3.95 -7.92 13.21
N HIS A 59 4.61 -8.00 12.05
CA HIS A 59 5.97 -7.49 11.89
C HIS A 59 6.01 -5.99 12.23
N ALA A 60 7.09 -5.51 12.86
CA ALA A 60 7.31 -4.08 13.09
C ALA A 60 8.78 -3.64 12.94
N VAL A 61 9.00 -2.53 12.24
CA VAL A 61 10.28 -1.81 12.16
C VAL A 61 10.34 -0.86 13.34
N VAL A 62 11.43 -0.86 14.10
CA VAL A 62 11.56 -0.05 15.33
C VAL A 62 12.93 0.63 15.37
N LEU A 63 12.94 1.93 15.63
CA LEU A 63 14.19 2.67 15.84
C LEU A 63 14.92 2.18 17.10
N GLY A 64 16.17 1.75 16.94
CA GLY A 64 17.11 1.57 18.06
C GLY A 64 16.87 0.36 18.96
N ASN A 65 16.25 -0.72 18.46
CA ASN A 65 15.98 -1.95 19.22
C ASN A 65 15.23 -1.68 20.55
N ARG A 66 14.31 -0.70 20.52
CA ARG A 66 13.61 -0.13 21.67
C ARG A 66 13.09 -1.21 22.64
N ASP A 67 13.48 -1.10 23.90
CA ASP A 67 12.97 -1.98 24.96
C ASP A 67 11.47 -1.75 25.15
N THR A 68 10.68 -2.83 25.10
CA THR A 68 9.24 -2.71 25.32
C THR A 68 8.91 -2.74 26.81
N TRP A 69 7.97 -1.89 27.22
CA TRP A 69 7.51 -1.75 28.61
C TRP A 69 6.16 -2.44 28.85
N TYR A 70 5.42 -2.72 27.78
CA TYR A 70 4.06 -3.25 27.85
C TYR A 70 4.11 -4.77 27.79
N THR A 71 3.40 -5.43 28.71
CA THR A 71 3.37 -6.90 28.83
C THR A 71 2.03 -7.51 28.41
N GLY A 72 1.18 -6.72 27.74
CA GLY A 72 -0.17 -7.12 27.37
C GLY A 72 -1.24 -6.76 28.40
N PRO A 73 -2.50 -7.18 28.15
CA PRO A 73 -3.60 -6.99 29.07
C PRO A 73 -3.38 -7.68 30.42
N GLN A 74 -3.89 -7.07 31.49
CA GLN A 74 -3.84 -7.56 32.87
C GLN A 74 -5.25 -7.81 33.40
N ALA A 75 -5.36 -8.63 34.45
CA ALA A 75 -6.66 -9.02 35.05
C ALA A 75 -7.49 -7.82 35.59
N LYS A 76 -6.83 -6.72 35.94
CA LYS A 76 -7.48 -5.50 36.47
C LYS A 76 -7.95 -4.52 35.38
N ASP A 77 -7.60 -4.78 34.12
CA ASP A 77 -7.94 -3.91 32.99
C ASP A 77 -9.47 -3.87 32.79
N LYS A 78 -9.98 -2.74 32.31
CA LYS A 78 -11.43 -2.53 32.14
C LYS A 78 -11.80 -2.12 30.73
N CYS A 79 -10.94 -1.38 30.04
CA CYS A 79 -11.22 -0.88 28.70
C CYS A 79 -11.09 -2.01 27.66
N TRP A 80 -9.95 -2.71 27.61
CA TRP A 80 -9.75 -3.80 26.64
C TRP A 80 -10.73 -4.97 26.81
N PRO A 81 -10.98 -5.50 28.02
CA PRO A 81 -11.97 -6.58 28.20
C PRO A 81 -13.39 -6.21 27.77
N ALA A 82 -13.77 -4.93 27.85
CA ALA A 82 -15.06 -4.44 27.36
C ALA A 82 -15.17 -4.54 25.83
N ILE A 83 -14.10 -4.21 25.10
CA ILE A 83 -14.02 -4.39 23.64
C ILE A 83 -14.17 -5.87 23.28
N VAL A 84 -13.43 -6.76 23.94
CA VAL A 84 -13.51 -8.21 23.70
C VAL A 84 -14.93 -8.73 23.93
N LYS A 85 -15.62 -8.26 24.97
CA LYS A 85 -17.01 -8.65 25.25
C LYS A 85 -17.98 -8.20 24.15
N LEU A 86 -17.79 -7.00 23.59
CA LEU A 86 -18.58 -6.52 22.46
C LEU A 86 -18.32 -7.35 21.20
N LEU A 87 -17.04 -7.60 20.86
CA LEU A 87 -16.69 -8.40 19.68
C LEU A 87 -17.25 -9.82 19.74
N ARG A 88 -17.22 -10.47 20.92
CA ARG A 88 -17.86 -11.77 21.14
C ARG A 88 -19.37 -11.73 20.94
N LYS A 89 -20.03 -10.65 21.41
CA LYS A 89 -21.47 -10.44 21.19
C LYS A 89 -21.79 -10.26 19.70
N ASP A 90 -20.89 -9.63 18.96
CA ASP A 90 -21.00 -9.41 17.52
C ASP A 90 -20.56 -10.66 16.70
N GLY A 91 -20.30 -11.79 17.37
CA GLY A 91 -20.02 -13.08 16.73
C GLY A 91 -18.58 -13.29 16.29
N TRP A 92 -17.62 -12.48 16.74
CA TRP A 92 -16.21 -12.65 16.39
C TRP A 92 -15.65 -13.92 17.06
N PRO A 93 -14.96 -14.80 16.33
CA PRO A 93 -14.36 -16.00 16.90
C PRO A 93 -13.17 -15.65 17.80
N GLU A 94 -13.03 -16.37 18.91
CA GLU A 94 -11.92 -16.17 19.86
C GLU A 94 -10.56 -16.35 19.18
N LYS A 95 -10.46 -17.36 18.31
CA LYS A 95 -9.29 -17.60 17.46
C LYS A 95 -9.71 -17.82 16.01
N PRO A 96 -8.99 -17.26 15.03
CA PRO A 96 -7.83 -16.38 15.22
C PRO A 96 -8.24 -14.91 15.46
N ALA A 97 -9.46 -14.48 15.12
CA ALA A 97 -9.81 -13.05 15.00
C ALA A 97 -9.58 -12.17 16.25
N ILE A 98 -10.10 -12.55 17.42
CA ILE A 98 -9.90 -11.74 18.65
C ILE A 98 -8.42 -11.82 19.10
N GLN A 99 -7.80 -12.99 18.99
CA GLN A 99 -6.39 -13.17 19.34
C GLN A 99 -5.45 -12.34 18.45
N ASP A 100 -5.63 -12.36 17.13
CA ASP A 100 -4.81 -11.57 16.19
C ASP A 100 -4.98 -10.07 16.44
N LEU A 101 -6.19 -9.63 16.79
CA LEU A 101 -6.46 -8.26 17.20
C LEU A 101 -5.75 -7.93 18.52
N ASP A 102 -5.74 -8.85 19.48
CA ASP A 102 -5.02 -8.70 20.74
C ASP A 102 -3.51 -8.54 20.48
N ASP A 103 -2.91 -9.48 19.75
CA ASP A 103 -1.47 -9.50 19.46
C ASP A 103 -1.06 -8.23 18.68
N SER A 104 -1.82 -7.86 17.64
CA SER A 104 -1.52 -6.68 16.83
C SER A 104 -1.67 -5.36 17.57
N SER A 105 -2.73 -5.17 18.35
CA SER A 105 -2.90 -3.94 19.14
C SER A 105 -1.95 -3.90 20.35
N THR A 106 -1.58 -5.05 20.92
CA THR A 106 -0.52 -5.17 21.93
C THR A 106 0.81 -4.72 21.36
N ARG A 107 1.15 -5.17 20.14
CA ARG A 107 2.36 -4.76 19.44
C ARG A 107 2.42 -3.24 19.26
N VAL A 108 1.34 -2.59 18.81
CA VAL A 108 1.30 -1.13 18.67
C VAL A 108 1.54 -0.43 20.01
N VAL A 109 0.85 -0.82 21.08
CA VAL A 109 1.02 -0.21 22.42
C VAL A 109 2.42 -0.43 22.98
N SER A 110 3.02 -1.59 22.70
CA SER A 110 4.38 -1.95 23.10
C SER A 110 5.47 -1.03 22.53
N LEU A 111 5.15 -0.34 21.42
CA LEU A 111 6.04 0.58 20.70
C LEU A 111 5.82 2.06 21.09
N LEU A 112 4.75 2.35 21.83
CA LEU A 112 4.53 3.65 22.45
C LEU A 112 5.49 3.86 23.63
N ASN A 113 5.64 5.09 24.09
CA ASN A 113 6.40 5.39 25.31
C ASN A 113 5.60 5.04 26.57
N HIS A 114 6.29 4.82 27.69
CA HIS A 114 5.63 4.63 28.96
C HIS A 114 4.98 5.95 29.42
N PRO A 115 3.70 5.98 29.85
CA PRO A 115 2.97 7.23 30.12
C PRO A 115 3.50 8.06 31.30
N LYS A 116 4.38 7.45 32.12
CA LYS A 116 5.08 8.10 33.26
C LYS A 116 6.48 8.61 32.93
N GLU A 117 6.95 8.46 31.69
CA GLU A 117 8.17 9.14 31.25
C GLU A 117 8.01 10.66 31.34
N LYS A 118 9.11 11.39 31.57
CA LYS A 118 9.07 12.84 31.79
C LYS A 118 8.49 13.59 30.59
N ALA A 119 8.98 13.26 29.39
CA ALA A 119 8.54 13.81 28.13
C ALA A 119 8.84 12.81 27.00
N PHE A 120 8.00 12.78 25.97
CA PHE A 120 8.24 11.99 24.76
C PHE A 120 7.46 12.56 23.57
N SER A 121 7.99 12.30 22.38
CA SER A 121 7.35 12.64 21.10
C SER A 121 7.54 11.50 20.11
N THR A 122 6.61 10.53 20.14
CA THR A 122 6.63 9.35 19.27
C THR A 122 5.91 9.63 17.96
N ARG A 123 6.43 9.11 16.84
CA ARG A 123 5.79 9.11 15.52
C ARG A 123 5.90 7.72 14.89
N GLY A 124 4.78 7.02 14.85
CA GLY A 124 4.67 5.70 14.25
C GLY A 124 3.67 5.64 13.11
N LEU A 125 3.77 4.59 12.31
CA LEU A 125 2.82 4.25 11.25
C LEU A 125 2.33 2.81 11.42
N VAL A 126 1.05 2.59 11.22
CA VAL A 126 0.43 1.26 11.16
C VAL A 126 -0.20 1.10 9.79
N VAL A 127 0.31 0.13 9.05
CA VAL A 127 -0.12 -0.19 7.68
C VAL A 127 -1.04 -1.41 7.75
N GLY A 128 -2.29 -1.26 7.32
CA GLY A 128 -3.24 -2.37 7.20
C GLY A 128 -3.71 -2.54 5.77
N TYR A 129 -4.55 -3.54 5.48
CA TYR A 129 -5.23 -3.62 4.18
C TYR A 129 -6.45 -2.67 4.15
N VAL A 130 -6.93 -2.31 2.96
CA VAL A 130 -8.15 -1.50 2.81
C VAL A 130 -9.31 -2.22 3.48
N GLN A 131 -10.04 -1.55 4.39
CA GLN A 131 -11.13 -2.17 5.17
C GLN A 131 -10.75 -3.43 5.97
N SER A 132 -9.49 -3.59 6.36
CA SER A 132 -9.00 -4.71 7.19
C SER A 132 -9.41 -4.66 8.67
N GLY A 133 -10.12 -3.62 9.11
CA GLY A 133 -10.41 -3.39 10.53
C GLY A 133 -9.39 -2.52 11.26
N LYS A 134 -8.64 -1.65 10.55
CA LYS A 134 -7.77 -0.60 11.14
C LYS A 134 -8.42 0.16 12.29
N THR A 135 -9.69 0.55 12.12
CA THR A 135 -10.49 1.21 13.16
C THR A 135 -10.68 0.36 14.41
N THR A 136 -10.93 -0.95 14.26
CA THR A 136 -10.97 -1.88 15.41
C THR A 136 -9.60 -1.96 16.08
N ASN A 137 -8.53 -2.04 15.31
CA ASN A 137 -7.16 -2.12 15.83
C ASN A 137 -6.78 -0.87 16.64
N PHE A 138 -6.96 0.34 16.11
CA PHE A 138 -6.61 1.55 16.86
C PHE A 138 -7.54 1.75 18.06
N THR A 139 -8.82 1.37 17.99
CA THR A 139 -9.74 1.41 19.15
C THR A 139 -9.24 0.48 20.25
N SER A 140 -8.74 -0.70 19.88
CA SER A 140 -8.15 -1.67 20.79
C SER A 140 -6.84 -1.17 21.41
N ALA A 141 -5.98 -0.51 20.61
CA ALA A 141 -4.77 0.13 21.09
C ALA A 141 -5.08 1.29 22.06
N MET A 142 -6.09 2.11 21.77
CA MET A 142 -6.57 3.17 22.67
C MET A 142 -7.09 2.59 24.00
N ALA A 143 -7.88 1.51 23.95
CA ALA A 143 -8.39 0.85 25.14
C ALA A 143 -7.25 0.36 26.05
N LYS A 144 -6.27 -0.34 25.46
CA LYS A 144 -5.07 -0.85 26.18
C LYS A 144 -4.19 0.28 26.71
N ALA A 145 -4.01 1.35 25.95
CA ALA A 145 -3.27 2.53 26.40
C ALA A 145 -3.99 3.24 27.56
N ALA A 146 -5.33 3.31 27.53
CA ALA A 146 -6.15 3.85 28.61
C ALA A 146 -5.98 3.02 29.90
N ASP A 147 -6.01 1.69 29.79
CA ASP A 147 -5.73 0.77 30.91
C ASP A 147 -4.30 0.93 31.50
N ARG A 148 -3.40 1.61 30.80
CA ARG A 148 -2.04 1.94 31.28
C ARG A 148 -1.84 3.41 31.65
N GLY A 149 -2.90 4.21 31.65
CA GLY A 149 -2.87 5.58 32.15
C GLY A 149 -2.57 6.66 31.11
N TYR A 150 -2.71 6.37 29.81
CA TYR A 150 -2.89 7.43 28.82
C TYR A 150 -4.16 8.22 29.12
N LYS A 151 -4.10 9.55 29.06
CA LYS A 151 -5.18 10.43 29.52
C LYS A 151 -5.95 11.06 28.36
N LEU A 152 -5.26 11.57 27.35
CA LEU A 152 -5.88 12.27 26.22
C LEU A 152 -5.79 11.42 24.95
N PHE A 153 -6.92 11.23 24.30
CA PHE A 153 -7.04 10.51 23.04
C PHE A 153 -7.62 11.45 21.98
N ILE A 154 -6.81 11.79 20.98
CA ILE A 154 -7.22 12.62 19.84
C ILE A 154 -7.28 11.72 18.62
N VAL A 155 -8.44 11.65 17.97
CA VAL A 155 -8.62 10.93 16.72
C VAL A 155 -8.86 11.94 15.62
N LEU A 156 -7.90 12.05 14.70
CA LEU A 156 -8.00 12.84 13.49
C LEU A 156 -8.75 12.00 12.44
N ALA A 157 -10.07 12.16 12.41
CA ALA A 157 -10.91 11.54 11.39
C ALA A 157 -10.72 12.28 10.05
N GLY A 158 -11.07 11.62 8.94
CA GLY A 158 -10.91 12.20 7.61
C GLY A 158 -11.66 13.53 7.39
N ILE A 159 -11.60 14.03 6.17
CA ILE A 159 -11.94 15.43 5.85
C ILE A 159 -13.44 15.72 6.00
N HIS A 160 -14.30 14.71 5.83
CA HIS A 160 -15.76 14.86 5.78
C HIS A 160 -16.44 14.62 7.14
N ASN A 161 -17.49 15.40 7.42
CA ASN A 161 -18.30 15.29 8.65
C ASN A 161 -18.96 13.91 8.82
N GLY A 162 -19.33 13.25 7.72
CA GLY A 162 -19.93 11.90 7.75
C GLY A 162 -18.98 10.87 8.36
N LEU A 163 -17.74 10.81 7.85
CA LEU A 163 -16.71 9.90 8.36
C LEU A 163 -16.36 10.23 9.82
N ARG A 164 -16.23 11.51 10.16
CA ARG A 164 -15.97 11.94 11.54
C ARG A 164 -17.10 11.53 12.50
N ARG A 165 -18.38 11.68 12.10
CA ARG A 165 -19.53 11.23 12.89
C ARG A 165 -19.55 9.71 13.05
N GLN A 166 -19.24 8.95 11.99
CA GLN A 166 -19.17 7.49 12.04
C GLN A 166 -18.06 7.01 12.99
N THR A 167 -16.86 7.58 12.89
CA THR A 167 -15.74 7.26 13.78
C THR A 167 -16.07 7.63 15.23
N GLN A 168 -16.69 8.79 15.47
CA GLN A 168 -17.15 9.19 16.80
C GLN A 168 -18.19 8.21 17.37
N ALA A 169 -19.22 7.85 16.61
CA ALA A 169 -20.26 6.92 17.06
C ALA A 169 -19.66 5.57 17.46
N ARG A 170 -18.77 5.04 16.62
CA ARG A 170 -18.10 3.77 16.88
C ARG A 170 -17.22 3.82 18.14
N LEU A 171 -16.42 4.88 18.30
CA LEU A 171 -15.58 5.03 19.49
C LEU A 171 -16.38 5.19 20.77
N VAL A 172 -17.52 5.90 20.71
CA VAL A 172 -18.45 6.03 21.85
C VAL A 172 -19.03 4.67 22.22
N GLN A 173 -19.55 3.94 21.25
CA GLN A 173 -20.13 2.60 21.45
C GLN A 173 -19.11 1.61 22.04
N GLN A 174 -17.86 1.68 21.58
CA GLN A 174 -16.82 0.71 21.93
C GLN A 174 -16.03 1.07 23.19
N LEU A 175 -15.75 2.35 23.44
CA LEU A 175 -14.93 2.80 24.58
C LEU A 175 -15.77 3.40 25.72
N VAL A 176 -16.72 4.27 25.38
CA VAL A 176 -17.42 5.12 26.35
C VAL A 176 -18.62 4.40 26.97
N GLU A 177 -19.55 3.89 26.15
CA GLU A 177 -20.76 3.22 26.61
C GLU A 177 -20.51 2.03 27.56
N PRO A 178 -19.46 1.20 27.35
CA PRO A 178 -19.19 0.10 28.27
C PRO A 178 -18.65 0.55 29.62
N ASN A 179 -17.99 1.72 29.68
CA ASN A 179 -17.32 2.24 30.87
C ASN A 179 -17.56 3.76 31.04
N PRO A 180 -18.82 4.23 31.19
CA PRO A 180 -19.15 5.66 31.08
C PRO A 180 -18.50 6.52 32.18
N SER A 181 -18.25 5.95 33.36
CA SER A 181 -17.57 6.64 34.46
C SER A 181 -16.06 6.82 34.24
N MET A 182 -15.48 6.18 33.22
CA MET A 182 -14.05 6.26 32.90
C MET A 182 -13.74 7.25 31.78
N TRP A 183 -14.74 7.76 31.05
CA TRP A 183 -14.52 8.58 29.87
C TRP A 183 -15.24 9.93 29.94
N SER A 184 -14.54 10.98 29.53
CA SER A 184 -15.08 12.30 29.21
C SER A 184 -14.92 12.56 27.71
N GLN A 185 -15.89 13.24 27.11
CA GLN A 185 -15.85 13.57 25.68
C GLN A 185 -15.70 15.07 25.48
N LEU A 186 -14.80 15.48 24.58
CA LEU A 186 -14.66 16.88 24.14
C LEU A 186 -15.51 17.19 22.90
N THR A 187 -15.94 16.16 22.18
CA THR A 187 -16.68 16.27 20.92
C THR A 187 -17.90 15.33 20.96
N GLY A 188 -18.99 15.71 20.27
CA GLY A 188 -20.23 14.93 20.20
C GLY A 188 -20.57 14.49 18.77
N LEU A 189 -21.60 13.67 18.56
CA LEU A 189 -21.93 13.12 17.24
C LEU A 189 -22.09 14.20 16.15
N ASP A 190 -22.87 15.24 16.42
CA ASP A 190 -23.23 16.26 15.43
C ASP A 190 -22.38 17.55 15.52
N LYS A 191 -21.51 17.65 16.53
CA LYS A 191 -20.65 18.83 16.74
C LYS A 191 -19.18 18.44 16.75
N ASP A 192 -18.44 19.03 15.81
CA ASP A 192 -16.98 19.00 15.81
C ASP A 192 -16.41 19.84 16.97
N PHE A 193 -15.09 19.92 17.08
CA PHE A 193 -14.44 20.61 18.19
C PHE A 193 -14.81 22.10 18.26
N THR A 194 -15.41 22.46 19.40
CA THR A 194 -15.67 23.84 19.81
C THR A 194 -14.94 24.08 21.13
N PRO A 195 -14.12 25.14 21.24
CA PRO A 195 -13.37 25.40 22.47
C PRO A 195 -14.28 25.50 23.69
N THR A 196 -14.02 24.70 24.72
CA THR A 196 -14.72 24.78 26.01
C THR A 196 -14.05 25.81 26.92
N GLU A 197 -14.82 26.48 27.79
CA GLU A 197 -14.33 27.61 28.59
C GLU A 197 -13.29 27.22 29.65
N ASN A 198 -13.28 25.96 30.14
CA ASN A 198 -12.39 25.56 31.24
C ASN A 198 -11.70 24.20 31.01
N PRO A 199 -10.45 24.19 30.51
CA PRO A 199 -9.62 22.98 30.36
C PRO A 199 -9.36 22.21 31.67
N ALA A 200 -9.40 22.89 32.82
CA ALA A 200 -9.15 22.25 34.12
C ALA A 200 -10.18 21.17 34.45
N GLY A 201 -11.41 21.29 33.93
CA GLY A 201 -12.46 20.28 34.09
C GLY A 201 -12.10 18.93 33.45
N TYR A 202 -11.23 18.93 32.43
CA TYR A 202 -10.82 17.72 31.70
C TYR A 202 -9.43 17.23 32.11
N PHE A 203 -8.48 18.16 32.29
CA PHE A 203 -7.07 17.82 32.52
C PHE A 203 -6.62 17.97 33.97
N GLY A 204 -7.39 18.65 34.81
CA GLY A 204 -7.07 18.84 36.22
C GLY A 204 -6.86 17.54 36.99
N LYS A 205 -6.11 17.62 38.09
CA LYS A 205 -5.75 16.47 38.95
C LYS A 205 -6.97 15.75 39.57
N SER A 206 -8.09 16.44 39.71
CA SER A 206 -9.35 15.88 40.20
C SER A 206 -10.07 15.00 39.17
N ASN A 207 -9.83 15.21 37.87
CA ASN A 207 -10.42 14.41 36.81
C ASN A 207 -9.59 13.13 36.60
N LYS A 208 -10.22 11.98 36.91
CA LYS A 208 -9.65 10.64 36.76
C LYS A 208 -10.09 9.91 35.47
N THR A 209 -10.89 10.56 34.63
CA THR A 209 -11.39 10.00 33.37
C THR A 209 -10.37 10.20 32.24
N HIS A 210 -10.44 9.33 31.24
CA HIS A 210 -9.80 9.49 29.95
C HIS A 210 -10.61 10.48 29.10
N VAL A 211 -9.93 11.31 28.32
CA VAL A 211 -10.55 12.37 27.51
C VAL A 211 -10.50 11.95 26.04
N LEU A 212 -11.66 11.76 25.42
CA LEU A 212 -11.81 11.44 24.00
C LEU A 212 -12.17 12.69 23.18
N CYS A 213 -11.43 12.92 22.10
CA CYS A 213 -11.66 14.01 21.15
C CYS A 213 -11.56 13.47 19.71
N VAL A 214 -12.65 13.51 18.95
CA VAL A 214 -12.68 13.09 17.54
C VAL A 214 -12.95 14.31 16.67
N VAL A 215 -11.95 14.70 15.89
CA VAL A 215 -11.95 15.93 15.10
C VAL A 215 -11.73 15.65 13.64
N LYS A 216 -12.31 16.49 12.77
CA LYS A 216 -12.04 16.40 11.33
C LYS A 216 -10.63 16.93 11.01
N LYS A 217 -9.98 16.36 10.00
CA LYS A 217 -8.73 16.88 9.40
C LYS A 217 -8.97 18.15 8.59
N ASN A 218 -9.32 19.24 9.27
CA ASN A 218 -9.58 20.54 8.66
C ASN A 218 -8.77 21.63 9.37
N ALA A 219 -8.16 22.53 8.61
CA ALA A 219 -7.26 23.54 9.15
C ALA A 219 -7.92 24.44 10.20
N THR A 220 -9.18 24.83 10.02
CA THR A 220 -9.92 25.67 10.98
C THR A 220 -10.15 24.95 12.30
N VAL A 221 -10.57 23.69 12.26
CA VAL A 221 -10.82 22.89 13.47
C VAL A 221 -9.52 22.57 14.20
N LEU A 222 -8.48 22.16 13.47
CA LEU A 222 -7.18 21.87 14.05
C LEU A 222 -6.54 23.13 14.66
N ARG A 223 -6.74 24.30 14.05
CA ARG A 223 -6.29 25.59 14.62
C ARG A 223 -7.02 25.92 15.93
N LYS A 224 -8.34 25.73 15.99
CA LYS A 224 -9.13 25.90 17.23
C LYS A 224 -8.63 24.95 18.33
N LEU A 225 -8.39 23.69 17.99
CA LEU A 225 -7.88 22.68 18.94
C LEU A 225 -6.47 23.03 19.43
N SER A 226 -5.55 23.36 18.52
CA SER A 226 -4.19 23.80 18.85
C SER A 226 -4.19 25.00 19.81
N GLN A 227 -4.96 26.04 19.49
CA GLN A 227 -5.07 27.23 20.34
C GLN A 227 -5.67 26.93 21.72
N TRP A 228 -6.63 26.01 21.80
CA TRP A 228 -7.24 25.62 23.07
C TRP A 228 -6.28 24.81 23.94
N LEU A 229 -5.53 23.86 23.35
CA LEU A 229 -4.49 23.10 24.06
C LEU A 229 -3.35 24.00 24.54
N ALA A 230 -2.93 24.97 23.72
CA ALA A 230 -1.90 25.94 24.11
C ALA A 230 -2.31 26.76 25.36
N LYS A 231 -3.59 27.09 25.53
CA LYS A 231 -4.12 27.77 26.73
C LYS A 231 -4.18 26.86 27.96
N ALA A 232 -4.10 25.54 27.77
CA ALA A 232 -4.19 24.54 28.82
C ALA A 232 -2.81 24.01 29.25
N SER A 233 -1.70 24.62 28.80
CA SER A 233 -0.32 24.14 28.99
C SER A 233 -0.03 23.64 30.41
N ASP A 234 -0.44 24.41 31.42
CA ASP A 234 -0.15 24.13 32.83
C ASP A 234 -0.84 22.84 33.33
N TYR A 235 -1.94 22.43 32.69
CA TYR A 235 -2.66 21.19 33.01
C TYR A 235 -2.20 20.01 32.17
N LEU A 236 -1.45 20.24 31.09
CA LEU A 236 -1.04 19.23 30.12
C LEU A 236 0.34 18.63 30.40
N GLU A 237 1.12 19.19 31.34
CA GLU A 237 2.46 18.69 31.71
C GLU A 237 2.47 17.19 32.09
N ASP A 238 1.43 16.74 32.79
CA ASP A 238 1.24 15.35 33.23
C ASP A 238 0.25 14.57 32.37
N CYS A 239 -0.07 15.04 31.17
CA CYS A 239 -1.10 14.46 30.31
C CYS A 239 -0.48 13.65 29.15
N PRO A 240 -0.24 12.33 29.32
CA PRO A 240 0.13 11.46 28.22
C PRO A 240 -1.00 11.38 27.19
N ALA A 241 -0.69 11.80 25.97
CA ALA A 241 -1.62 11.91 24.86
C ALA A 241 -1.28 10.93 23.74
N LEU A 242 -2.32 10.26 23.21
CA LEU A 242 -2.26 9.43 22.02
C LEU A 242 -3.08 10.10 20.91
N ILE A 243 -2.43 10.40 19.80
CA ILE A 243 -3.01 10.99 18.60
C ILE A 243 -3.07 9.89 17.54
N ILE A 244 -4.27 9.49 17.16
CA ILE A 244 -4.54 8.55 16.07
C ILE A 244 -4.90 9.36 14.84
N ASP A 245 -4.16 9.16 13.76
CA ASP A 245 -4.45 9.75 12.47
C ASP A 245 -5.01 8.69 11.53
N ASP A 246 -6.33 8.71 11.29
CA ASP A 246 -7.03 7.70 10.48
C ASP A 246 -7.05 8.12 9.01
N GLU A 247 -6.60 7.25 8.10
CA GLU A 247 -6.28 7.58 6.70
C GLU A 247 -5.19 8.65 6.59
N ALA A 248 -4.03 8.35 7.19
CA ALA A 248 -2.86 9.24 7.25
C ALA A 248 -2.27 9.60 5.88
N ASP A 249 -2.66 8.90 4.83
CA ASP A 249 -2.31 9.17 3.43
C ASP A 249 -3.07 10.36 2.83
N GLN A 250 -4.30 10.64 3.32
CA GLN A 250 -5.15 11.73 2.83
C GLN A 250 -4.55 13.13 3.12
N ALA A 251 -3.87 13.29 4.26
CA ALA A 251 -3.29 14.57 4.68
C ALA A 251 -2.10 15.01 3.82
N THR A 252 -1.45 14.07 3.14
CA THR A 252 -0.23 14.34 2.36
C THR A 252 -0.48 15.16 1.09
N VAL A 253 -1.73 15.26 0.63
CA VAL A 253 -2.15 16.10 -0.50
C VAL A 253 -2.44 17.54 -0.05
N ALA A 254 -2.65 17.79 1.25
CA ALA A 254 -2.94 19.11 1.84
C ALA A 254 -1.72 19.71 2.59
N THR A 255 -0.52 19.44 2.07
CA THR A 255 0.76 19.40 2.79
C THR A 255 1.32 20.73 3.29
N LYS A 256 0.68 21.89 3.05
CA LYS A 256 1.17 23.18 3.59
C LYS A 256 0.46 23.65 4.87
N SER A 257 -0.75 23.18 5.17
CA SER A 257 -1.55 23.73 6.27
C SER A 257 -1.87 22.73 7.37
N ILE A 258 -2.13 21.46 7.05
CA ILE A 258 -2.59 20.46 8.03
C ILE A 258 -1.44 19.89 8.87
N ASN A 259 -0.37 19.37 8.26
CA ASN A 259 0.75 18.77 9.00
C ASN A 259 1.38 19.75 10.02
N PRO A 260 1.62 21.04 9.69
CA PRO A 260 2.11 22.01 10.68
C PRO A 260 1.17 22.21 11.87
N LEU A 261 -0.16 22.12 11.68
CA LEU A 261 -1.13 22.22 12.77
C LEU A 261 -1.11 20.98 13.66
N ILE A 262 -0.97 19.78 13.09
CA ILE A 262 -0.80 18.54 13.86
C ILE A 262 0.49 18.60 14.68
N LEU A 263 1.59 19.06 14.09
CA LEU A 263 2.85 19.28 14.80
C LEU A 263 2.71 20.33 15.91
N SER A 264 1.93 21.39 15.69
CA SER A 264 1.64 22.40 16.71
C SER A 264 0.84 21.82 17.89
N ILE A 265 -0.12 20.92 17.62
CA ILE A 265 -0.84 20.16 18.66
C ILE A 265 0.16 19.29 19.45
N MET A 266 1.02 18.54 18.77
CA MET A 266 2.05 17.71 19.42
C MET A 266 3.01 18.55 20.27
N LYS A 267 3.45 19.72 19.79
CA LYS A 267 4.32 20.64 20.52
C LYS A 267 3.68 21.18 21.81
N SER A 268 2.36 21.25 21.86
CA SER A 268 1.60 21.67 23.06
C SER A 268 1.47 20.57 24.11
N LEU A 269 1.89 19.34 23.79
CA LEU A 269 1.73 18.13 24.61
C LEU A 269 3.11 17.53 24.93
N PRO A 270 3.65 17.73 26.17
CA PRO A 270 4.98 17.25 26.54
C PRO A 270 5.16 15.73 26.44
N ARG A 271 4.06 14.97 26.51
CA ARG A 271 4.00 13.51 26.40
C ARG A 271 3.03 13.14 25.28
N SER A 272 3.50 13.13 24.04
CA SER A 272 2.65 12.87 22.87
C SER A 272 3.15 11.72 22.01
N ALA A 273 2.25 10.82 21.65
CA ALA A 273 2.49 9.79 20.64
C ALA A 273 1.53 9.99 19.47
N TYR A 274 2.07 10.11 18.26
CA TYR A 274 1.32 10.15 17.02
C TYR A 274 1.44 8.81 16.30
N VAL A 275 0.31 8.22 15.93
CA VAL A 275 0.26 6.97 15.17
C VAL A 275 -0.66 7.16 13.96
N GLY A 276 -0.08 7.16 12.77
CA GLY A 276 -0.83 7.16 11.52
C GLY A 276 -1.33 5.76 11.19
N TYR A 277 -2.60 5.63 10.81
CA TYR A 277 -3.19 4.42 10.27
C TYR A 277 -3.53 4.64 8.80
N THR A 278 -3.04 3.76 7.93
CA THR A 278 -3.29 3.87 6.49
C THR A 278 -3.35 2.49 5.84
N ALA A 279 -4.08 2.40 4.72
CA ALA A 279 -3.94 1.27 3.80
C ALA A 279 -2.77 1.46 2.82
N SER A 280 -2.44 2.71 2.52
CA SER A 280 -1.48 3.11 1.50
C SER A 280 -0.40 3.98 2.14
N PRO A 281 0.76 3.40 2.50
CA PRO A 281 1.77 4.15 3.26
C PRO A 281 2.67 5.01 2.38
N PHE A 282 2.49 5.02 1.05
CA PHE A 282 3.40 5.72 0.12
C PHE A 282 3.63 7.16 0.54
N ALA A 283 2.55 7.90 0.75
CA ALA A 283 2.62 9.32 1.00
C ALA A 283 3.34 9.62 2.33
N ASN A 284 3.09 8.82 3.38
CA ASN A 284 3.74 8.98 4.68
C ASN A 284 5.23 8.62 4.65
N LEU A 285 5.62 7.61 3.87
CA LEU A 285 7.00 7.15 3.75
C LEU A 285 7.84 7.98 2.77
N LEU A 286 7.19 8.76 1.89
CA LEU A 286 7.82 9.70 0.96
C LEU A 286 8.09 11.09 1.57
N ILE A 287 7.60 11.39 2.77
CA ILE A 287 7.88 12.65 3.51
C ILE A 287 9.37 12.76 3.85
N ASP A 288 10.08 13.80 3.39
CA ASP A 288 11.49 14.01 3.75
C ASP A 288 11.76 13.84 5.25
N PRO A 289 12.56 12.83 5.67
CA PRO A 289 12.84 12.60 7.09
C PRO A 289 13.64 13.76 7.71
N ALA A 290 14.34 14.56 6.91
CA ALA A 290 15.04 15.76 7.35
C ALA A 290 14.10 16.96 7.53
N ALA A 291 12.90 16.93 6.93
CA ALA A 291 11.90 17.97 7.13
C ALA A 291 11.23 17.83 8.51
N GLU A 292 10.83 18.97 9.08
CA GLU A 292 10.02 18.98 10.30
C GLU A 292 8.56 18.60 9.97
N ASP A 293 8.33 17.31 9.74
CA ASP A 293 7.05 16.75 9.29
C ASP A 293 6.70 15.42 10.02
N LEU A 294 5.57 14.79 9.70
CA LEU A 294 4.99 13.62 10.35
C LEU A 294 5.60 12.29 9.88
N TYR A 295 6.85 12.31 9.41
CA TYR A 295 7.58 11.10 9.02
C TYR A 295 7.61 10.08 10.20
N PRO A 296 7.27 8.79 9.96
CA PRO A 296 7.19 7.78 11.02
C PRO A 296 8.58 7.29 11.44
N ARG A 297 9.30 8.15 12.18
CA ARG A 297 10.70 7.91 12.56
C ARG A 297 10.89 6.83 13.63
N ASP A 298 9.88 6.55 14.45
CA ASP A 298 10.02 5.67 15.62
C ASP A 298 9.64 4.21 15.30
N PHE A 299 8.55 3.98 14.56
CA PHE A 299 8.17 2.64 14.13
C PHE A 299 7.24 2.59 12.91
N VAL A 300 7.23 1.44 12.23
CA VAL A 300 6.23 1.05 11.21
C VAL A 300 5.76 -0.36 11.52
N VAL A 301 4.44 -0.58 11.69
CA VAL A 301 3.83 -1.90 11.93
C VAL A 301 3.04 -2.33 10.70
N ASN A 302 3.28 -3.55 10.20
CA ASN A 302 2.51 -4.14 9.10
C ASN A 302 1.48 -5.12 9.68
N LEU A 303 0.19 -4.78 9.62
CA LEU A 303 -0.87 -5.66 10.09
C LEU A 303 -1.06 -6.84 9.13
N PRO A 304 -1.22 -8.09 9.63
CA PRO A 304 -1.41 -9.26 8.77
C PRO A 304 -2.72 -9.16 7.99
N LYS A 305 -2.76 -9.83 6.84
CA LYS A 305 -3.97 -9.94 6.01
C LYS A 305 -4.99 -10.80 6.76
N PRO A 306 -6.16 -10.27 7.13
CA PRO A 306 -7.16 -11.09 7.79
C PRO A 306 -7.66 -12.21 6.86
N LYS A 307 -7.85 -13.42 7.40
CA LYS A 307 -8.38 -14.55 6.61
C LYS A 307 -9.79 -14.25 6.09
N GLY A 308 -10.04 -14.53 4.81
CA GLY A 308 -11.34 -14.27 4.16
C GLY A 308 -11.59 -12.80 3.78
N HIS A 309 -10.58 -11.94 3.91
CA HIS A 309 -10.65 -10.55 3.48
C HIS A 309 -10.43 -10.42 1.96
N PHE A 310 -11.38 -9.77 1.27
CA PHE A 310 -11.25 -9.43 -0.15
C PHE A 310 -10.35 -8.21 -0.31
N GLY A 311 -9.09 -8.44 -0.68
CA GLY A 311 -8.13 -7.41 -1.05
C GLY A 311 -8.01 -7.23 -2.56
N THR A 312 -7.12 -6.34 -2.97
CA THR A 312 -6.75 -6.07 -4.37
C THR A 312 -6.30 -7.34 -5.09
N GLU A 313 -5.33 -8.05 -4.53
CA GLU A 313 -4.80 -9.32 -5.07
C GLU A 313 -5.88 -10.40 -5.25
N VAL A 314 -6.80 -10.55 -4.29
CA VAL A 314 -7.86 -11.58 -4.34
C VAL A 314 -8.84 -11.35 -5.49
N LEU A 315 -9.08 -10.08 -5.84
CA LEU A 315 -10.08 -9.69 -6.85
C LEU A 315 -9.48 -9.49 -8.25
N PHE A 316 -8.26 -8.99 -8.33
CA PHE A 316 -7.63 -8.56 -9.59
C PHE A 316 -6.38 -9.36 -9.94
N GLY A 317 -5.95 -10.25 -9.04
CA GLY A 317 -4.66 -10.91 -9.13
C GLY A 317 -3.50 -9.94 -8.97
N ARG A 318 -2.31 -10.44 -9.21
CA ARG A 318 -1.09 -9.63 -9.32
C ARG A 318 -0.12 -10.20 -10.34
N TYR A 319 0.92 -9.44 -10.62
CA TYR A 319 2.07 -9.93 -11.36
C TYR A 319 3.04 -10.67 -10.43
N ALA A 320 3.71 -11.67 -10.99
CA ALA A 320 4.76 -12.40 -10.28
C ALA A 320 5.95 -11.49 -9.99
N LEU A 321 6.35 -11.44 -8.72
CA LEU A 321 7.51 -10.66 -8.29
C LEU A 321 8.81 -11.41 -8.56
N GLU A 322 9.94 -10.74 -8.39
CA GLU A 322 11.24 -11.38 -8.57
C GLU A 322 11.42 -12.55 -7.57
N GLY A 323 11.86 -13.70 -8.09
CA GLY A 323 12.03 -14.93 -7.34
C GLY A 323 10.77 -15.79 -7.15
N GLU A 324 9.59 -15.34 -7.63
CA GLU A 324 8.37 -16.17 -7.66
C GLU A 324 8.19 -16.87 -9.01
N ASP A 325 7.58 -18.06 -8.99
CA ASP A 325 7.07 -18.69 -10.21
C ASP A 325 5.73 -18.07 -10.59
N LYS A 326 5.48 -17.93 -11.89
CA LYS A 326 4.21 -17.35 -12.39
C LYS A 326 3.01 -18.24 -12.08
N GLU A 327 3.24 -19.55 -12.02
CA GLU A 327 2.19 -20.54 -11.74
C GLU A 327 1.75 -20.53 -10.27
N ASP A 328 2.59 -19.98 -9.37
CA ASP A 328 2.31 -19.90 -7.92
C ASP A 328 1.60 -18.58 -7.53
N VAL A 329 1.40 -17.66 -8.48
CA VAL A 329 0.88 -16.32 -8.22
C VAL A 329 -0.61 -16.29 -8.54
N ASP A 330 -1.39 -15.84 -7.55
CA ASP A 330 -2.85 -15.75 -7.66
C ASP A 330 -3.25 -14.74 -8.76
N ASP A 331 -4.05 -15.21 -9.71
CA ASP A 331 -4.62 -14.41 -10.80
C ASP A 331 -5.91 -13.71 -10.37
N GLY A 332 -6.30 -13.88 -9.09
CA GLY A 332 -7.55 -13.42 -8.53
C GLY A 332 -8.73 -14.31 -8.93
N HIS A 333 -9.87 -14.09 -8.30
CA HIS A 333 -11.10 -14.76 -8.69
C HIS A 333 -11.72 -14.12 -9.95
N ASP A 334 -12.40 -14.90 -10.79
CA ASP A 334 -13.12 -14.43 -12.00
C ASP A 334 -14.39 -13.64 -11.65
N MET A 335 -14.22 -12.51 -10.96
CA MET A 335 -15.26 -11.61 -10.48
C MET A 335 -15.35 -10.31 -11.29
N ILE A 336 -14.38 -10.05 -12.17
CA ILE A 336 -14.28 -8.83 -12.98
C ILE A 336 -14.94 -9.05 -14.35
N ARG A 337 -15.76 -8.09 -14.79
CA ARG A 337 -16.48 -8.13 -16.06
C ARG A 337 -16.10 -6.90 -16.88
N SER A 338 -15.61 -7.14 -18.09
CA SER A 338 -15.20 -6.07 -19.00
C SER A 338 -16.40 -5.24 -19.46
N VAL A 339 -16.28 -3.92 -19.35
CA VAL A 339 -17.15 -2.94 -19.99
C VAL A 339 -16.43 -2.47 -21.26
N PRO A 340 -17.00 -2.73 -22.46
CA PRO A 340 -16.43 -2.28 -23.72
C PRO A 340 -16.25 -0.77 -23.75
N GLN A 341 -15.21 -0.29 -24.43
CA GLN A 341 -14.96 1.15 -24.55
C GLN A 341 -16.12 1.90 -25.22
N ASP A 342 -16.84 1.25 -26.13
CA ASP A 342 -18.02 1.79 -26.81
C ASP A 342 -19.22 2.02 -25.85
N ASP A 343 -19.26 1.31 -24.71
CA ASP A 343 -20.30 1.49 -23.69
C ASP A 343 -20.00 2.66 -22.75
N VAL A 344 -18.74 3.12 -22.67
CA VAL A 344 -18.32 4.18 -21.72
C VAL A 344 -19.04 5.52 -22.00
N PRO A 345 -19.12 6.02 -23.25
CA PRO A 345 -19.86 7.26 -23.55
C PRO A 345 -21.36 7.17 -23.25
N CYS A 346 -21.94 5.96 -23.21
CA CYS A 346 -23.35 5.76 -22.89
C CYS A 346 -23.69 6.01 -21.41
N VAL A 347 -22.69 5.91 -20.53
CA VAL A 347 -22.88 5.98 -19.07
C VAL A 347 -22.07 7.12 -18.42
N ARG A 348 -21.24 7.81 -19.20
CA ARG A 348 -20.43 8.93 -18.77
C ARG A 348 -20.29 9.96 -19.91
N PRO A 349 -20.42 11.27 -19.64
CA PRO A 349 -20.12 12.30 -20.64
C PRO A 349 -18.62 12.34 -20.97
N GLU A 350 -18.27 12.48 -22.25
CA GLU A 350 -16.87 12.51 -22.70
C GLU A 350 -16.18 13.83 -22.38
N THR A 351 -16.94 14.94 -22.46
CA THR A 351 -16.44 16.28 -22.17
C THR A 351 -17.29 17.00 -21.12
N LYS A 352 -16.73 18.06 -20.52
CA LYS A 352 -17.48 18.93 -19.59
C LYS A 352 -18.70 19.60 -20.23
N ALA A 353 -18.67 19.82 -21.55
CA ALA A 353 -19.79 20.42 -22.27
C ALA A 353 -20.97 19.44 -22.41
N ASP A 354 -20.69 18.14 -22.47
CA ASP A 354 -21.71 17.09 -22.64
C ASP A 354 -22.44 16.74 -21.34
N VAL A 355 -22.03 17.33 -20.22
CA VAL A 355 -22.66 17.13 -18.91
C VAL A 355 -24.09 17.66 -18.89
N GLU A 356 -24.33 18.80 -19.53
CA GLU A 356 -25.65 19.43 -19.55
C GLU A 356 -26.57 18.69 -20.52
N GLY A 357 -27.64 18.09 -20.00
CA GLY A 357 -28.58 17.29 -20.80
C GLY A 357 -28.17 15.83 -21.00
N PHE A 358 -27.10 15.35 -20.36
CA PHE A 358 -26.70 13.95 -20.41
C PHE A 358 -27.79 13.02 -19.87
N GLU A 359 -28.24 12.05 -20.67
CA GLU A 359 -29.14 10.97 -20.26
C GLU A 359 -28.46 9.61 -20.51
N PRO A 360 -28.25 8.78 -19.47
CA PRO A 360 -27.51 7.54 -19.63
C PRO A 360 -28.34 6.52 -20.39
N VAL A 361 -27.68 5.81 -21.30
CA VAL A 361 -28.26 4.68 -22.02
C VAL A 361 -27.96 3.40 -21.24
N ILE A 362 -29.01 2.63 -20.94
CA ILE A 362 -28.85 1.31 -20.33
C ILE A 362 -28.33 0.35 -21.40
N THR A 363 -27.01 0.20 -21.46
CA THR A 363 -26.31 -0.77 -22.32
C THR A 363 -26.58 -2.21 -21.88
N ASP A 364 -26.24 -3.20 -22.72
CA ASP A 364 -26.38 -4.61 -22.35
C ASP A 364 -25.52 -4.95 -21.12
N THR A 365 -24.32 -4.37 -21.01
CA THR A 365 -23.43 -4.58 -19.86
C THR A 365 -24.02 -4.04 -18.56
N LEU A 366 -24.55 -2.81 -18.56
CA LEU A 366 -25.21 -2.22 -17.40
C LEU A 366 -26.50 -2.98 -17.05
N GLN A 367 -27.28 -3.40 -18.06
CA GLN A 367 -28.47 -4.22 -17.82
C GLN A 367 -28.12 -5.56 -17.16
N ARG A 368 -27.10 -6.26 -17.66
CA ARG A 368 -26.62 -7.53 -17.08
C ARG A 368 -26.14 -7.35 -15.65
N ALA A 369 -25.42 -6.27 -15.34
CA ALA A 369 -24.98 -5.97 -13.98
C ALA A 369 -26.17 -5.79 -13.02
N ILE A 370 -27.21 -5.06 -13.45
CA ILE A 370 -28.42 -4.83 -12.65
C ILE A 370 -29.26 -6.12 -12.50
N ASP A 371 -29.44 -6.88 -13.59
CA ASP A 371 -30.14 -8.17 -13.56
C ASP A 371 -29.42 -9.15 -12.62
N TYR A 372 -28.09 -9.19 -12.66
CA TYR A 372 -27.28 -10.00 -11.74
C TYR A 372 -27.43 -9.54 -10.28
N PHE A 373 -27.46 -8.23 -10.01
CA PHE A 373 -27.70 -7.70 -8.66
C PHE A 373 -29.02 -8.20 -8.05
N TRP A 374 -30.09 -8.23 -8.83
CA TRP A 374 -31.37 -8.76 -8.36
C TRP A 374 -31.31 -10.26 -8.08
N LEU A 375 -30.64 -11.03 -8.93
CA LEU A 375 -30.41 -12.47 -8.72
C LEU A 375 -29.58 -12.74 -7.46
N VAL A 376 -28.50 -11.98 -7.25
CA VAL A 376 -27.68 -12.07 -6.03
C VAL A 376 -28.51 -11.73 -4.79
N THR A 377 -29.37 -10.71 -4.86
CA THR A 377 -30.25 -10.37 -3.73
C THR A 377 -31.20 -11.53 -3.40
N ALA A 378 -31.80 -12.15 -4.42
CA ALA A 378 -32.65 -13.32 -4.22
C ALA A 378 -31.86 -14.49 -3.61
N ALA A 379 -30.65 -14.75 -4.09
CA ALA A 379 -29.81 -15.84 -3.59
C ALA A 379 -29.43 -15.63 -2.12
N ARG A 380 -29.12 -14.38 -1.73
CA ARG A 380 -28.85 -14.02 -0.34
C ARG A 380 -30.06 -14.19 0.57
N ARG A 381 -31.27 -13.88 0.09
CA ARG A 381 -32.52 -14.15 0.83
C ARG A 381 -32.74 -15.65 1.04
N VAL A 382 -32.49 -16.46 0.00
CA VAL A 382 -32.58 -17.94 0.11
C VAL A 382 -31.59 -18.49 1.12
N ARG A 383 -30.33 -18.00 1.13
CA ARG A 383 -29.32 -18.43 2.11
C ARG A 383 -29.71 -18.04 3.54
N GLY A 384 -30.29 -16.86 3.74
CA GLY A 384 -30.75 -16.39 5.05
C GLY A 384 -29.61 -16.16 6.06
N THR A 385 -28.37 -16.08 5.60
CA THR A 385 -27.16 -15.90 6.42
C THR A 385 -26.42 -14.61 6.04
N GLY A 386 -25.64 -14.07 6.98
CA GLY A 386 -24.78 -12.92 6.74
C GLY A 386 -25.48 -11.56 6.88
N ASN A 387 -24.91 -10.54 6.23
CA ASN A 387 -25.40 -9.16 6.28
C ASN A 387 -26.81 -9.06 5.65
N PRO A 388 -27.81 -8.46 6.32
CA PRO A 388 -29.17 -8.35 5.78
C PRO A 388 -29.32 -7.27 4.70
N HIS A 389 -28.39 -6.32 4.60
CA HIS A 389 -28.37 -5.29 3.57
C HIS A 389 -27.81 -5.85 2.26
N ASN A 390 -28.31 -5.40 1.11
CA ASN A 390 -27.74 -5.67 -0.19
C ASN A 390 -27.69 -4.40 -1.05
N THR A 391 -26.49 -4.02 -1.46
CA THR A 391 -26.28 -2.78 -2.21
C THR A 391 -25.55 -3.01 -3.52
N MET A 392 -25.88 -2.19 -4.52
CA MET A 392 -25.16 -2.06 -5.78
C MET A 392 -24.60 -0.65 -5.89
N LEU A 393 -23.35 -0.51 -6.36
CA LEU A 393 -22.73 0.78 -6.64
C LEU A 393 -22.66 1.01 -8.15
N ILE A 394 -23.18 2.15 -8.62
CA ILE A 394 -22.94 2.66 -9.97
C ILE A 394 -22.12 3.95 -9.83
N HIS A 395 -20.88 3.90 -10.31
CA HIS A 395 -19.94 5.01 -10.21
C HIS A 395 -19.35 5.33 -11.58
N THR A 396 -19.89 6.37 -12.22
CA THR A 396 -19.54 6.73 -13.61
C THR A 396 -18.91 8.12 -13.75
N SER A 397 -19.28 9.09 -12.90
CA SER A 397 -18.77 10.46 -12.93
C SER A 397 -18.69 11.07 -11.52
N VAL A 398 -18.04 12.22 -11.33
CA VAL A 398 -18.11 13.02 -10.10
C VAL A 398 -19.28 14.01 -10.10
N ASN A 399 -19.89 14.26 -11.26
CA ASN A 399 -20.89 15.32 -11.43
C ASN A 399 -22.29 14.90 -10.94
N THR A 400 -22.90 15.73 -10.08
CA THR A 400 -24.22 15.46 -9.49
C THR A 400 -25.36 15.45 -10.51
N ALA A 401 -25.29 16.25 -11.58
CA ALA A 401 -26.27 16.26 -12.66
C ALA A 401 -26.26 14.93 -13.42
N VAL A 402 -25.06 14.37 -13.66
CA VAL A 402 -24.90 13.04 -14.28
C VAL A 402 -25.46 11.96 -13.37
N HIS A 403 -25.22 12.01 -12.05
CA HIS A 403 -25.82 11.03 -11.13
C HIS A 403 -27.34 11.05 -11.19
N ASN A 404 -27.92 12.26 -11.09
CA ASN A 404 -29.37 12.43 -11.05
C ASN A 404 -30.06 11.94 -12.34
N SER A 405 -29.38 11.97 -13.50
CA SER A 405 -29.95 11.48 -14.75
C SER A 405 -30.11 9.96 -14.82
N PHE A 406 -29.42 9.17 -13.97
CA PHE A 406 -29.61 7.71 -13.89
C PHE A 406 -30.94 7.30 -13.26
N LYS A 407 -31.56 8.15 -12.42
CA LYS A 407 -32.72 7.75 -11.61
C LYS A 407 -33.88 7.22 -12.47
N ARG A 408 -34.29 7.99 -13.48
CA ARG A 408 -35.44 7.65 -14.34
C ARG A 408 -35.20 6.38 -15.19
N PRO A 409 -34.06 6.23 -15.90
CA PRO A 409 -33.73 5.00 -16.62
C PRO A 409 -33.72 3.74 -15.73
N LEU A 410 -33.12 3.82 -14.53
CA LEU A 410 -33.03 2.69 -13.61
C LEU A 410 -34.40 2.28 -13.04
N GLU A 411 -35.23 3.26 -12.64
CA GLU A 411 -36.60 3.00 -12.18
C GLU A 411 -37.48 2.42 -13.28
N HIS A 412 -37.29 2.86 -14.54
CA HIS A 412 -37.97 2.30 -15.68
C HIS A 412 -37.56 0.83 -15.91
N LEU A 413 -36.26 0.52 -15.87
CA LEU A 413 -35.77 -0.85 -16.00
C LEU A 413 -36.33 -1.77 -14.91
N ARG A 414 -36.31 -1.33 -13.64
CA ARG A 414 -36.88 -2.08 -12.50
C ARG A 414 -38.35 -2.44 -12.73
N ARG A 415 -39.18 -1.46 -13.13
CA ARG A 415 -40.61 -1.68 -13.40
C ARG A 415 -40.83 -2.66 -14.56
N ARG A 416 -40.13 -2.46 -15.69
CA ARG A 416 -40.23 -3.38 -16.83
C ARG A 416 -39.80 -4.80 -16.47
N ARG A 417 -38.78 -4.96 -15.62
CA ARG A 417 -38.36 -6.28 -15.17
C ARG A 417 -39.44 -6.95 -14.31
N ALA A 418 -40.05 -6.21 -13.38
CA ALA A 418 -41.14 -6.73 -12.55
C ALA A 418 -42.35 -7.19 -13.37
N GLU A 419 -42.74 -6.42 -14.40
CA GLU A 419 -43.84 -6.76 -15.30
C GLU A 419 -43.54 -7.96 -16.21
N SER A 420 -42.26 -8.23 -16.48
CA SER A 420 -41.82 -9.28 -17.41
C SER A 420 -41.28 -10.54 -16.75
N LEU A 421 -41.36 -10.68 -15.42
CA LEU A 421 -40.93 -11.90 -14.71
C LEU A 421 -41.73 -13.17 -15.10
N GLY A 422 -42.90 -13.02 -15.72
CA GLY A 422 -43.69 -14.14 -16.26
C GLY A 422 -43.30 -14.57 -17.69
N ASP A 423 -42.43 -13.82 -18.36
CA ASP A 423 -41.99 -14.11 -19.73
C ASP A 423 -40.91 -15.20 -19.75
N ALA A 424 -41.16 -16.29 -20.48
CA ALA A 424 -40.25 -17.42 -20.62
C ALA A 424 -38.87 -17.01 -21.19
N ASP A 425 -38.82 -16.03 -22.09
CA ASP A 425 -37.56 -15.56 -22.66
C ASP A 425 -36.74 -14.73 -21.68
N VAL A 426 -37.40 -13.93 -20.82
CA VAL A 426 -36.74 -13.21 -19.72
C VAL A 426 -36.17 -14.19 -18.71
N LEU A 427 -36.97 -15.17 -18.27
CA LEU A 427 -36.53 -16.19 -17.31
C LEU A 427 -35.37 -17.02 -17.85
N ARG A 428 -35.40 -17.37 -19.15
CA ARG A 428 -34.31 -18.08 -19.82
C ARG A 428 -33.00 -17.27 -19.81
N ARG A 429 -33.07 -15.95 -20.08
CA ARG A 429 -31.90 -15.06 -20.01
C ARG A 429 -31.35 -14.92 -18.59
N LEU A 430 -32.23 -14.74 -17.60
CA LEU A 430 -31.82 -14.64 -16.19
C LEU A 430 -31.17 -15.95 -15.69
N ARG A 431 -31.72 -17.11 -16.08
CA ARG A 431 -31.12 -18.41 -15.76
C ARG A 431 -29.74 -18.55 -16.39
N ALA A 432 -29.61 -18.24 -17.68
CA ALA A 432 -28.32 -18.32 -18.37
C ALA A 432 -27.28 -17.41 -17.71
N LEU A 433 -27.66 -16.19 -17.32
CA LEU A 433 -26.79 -15.28 -16.58
C LEU A 433 -26.38 -15.87 -15.23
N TRP A 434 -27.32 -16.37 -14.42
CA TRP A 434 -27.03 -16.99 -13.13
C TRP A 434 -26.10 -18.19 -13.23
N ASP A 435 -26.41 -19.11 -14.14
CA ASP A 435 -25.65 -20.35 -14.30
C ASP A 435 -24.24 -20.07 -14.83
N GLN A 436 -24.11 -19.13 -15.78
CA GLN A 436 -22.81 -18.70 -16.30
C GLN A 436 -21.94 -18.07 -15.21
N GLU A 437 -22.51 -17.15 -14.43
CA GLU A 437 -21.77 -16.41 -13.41
C GLU A 437 -21.39 -17.26 -12.20
N THR A 438 -22.28 -18.17 -11.76
CA THR A 438 -21.99 -19.09 -10.63
C THR A 438 -21.14 -20.28 -11.02
N ALA A 439 -20.96 -20.56 -12.32
CA ALA A 439 -19.99 -21.54 -12.79
C ALA A 439 -18.55 -20.99 -12.81
N ARG A 440 -18.39 -19.68 -13.02
CA ARG A 440 -17.08 -18.99 -13.04
C ARG A 440 -16.48 -18.81 -11.65
N VAL A 441 -17.34 -18.62 -10.64
CA VAL A 441 -16.94 -18.52 -9.24
C VAL A 441 -17.83 -19.46 -8.42
N PRO A 442 -17.40 -20.71 -8.24
CA PRO A 442 -18.13 -21.70 -7.46
C PRO A 442 -18.28 -21.29 -5.99
N ALA A 443 -19.45 -21.56 -5.40
CA ALA A 443 -19.73 -21.21 -4.00
C ALA A 443 -18.85 -22.02 -3.02
N GLU A 444 -18.52 -23.24 -3.42
CA GLU A 444 -17.75 -24.21 -2.65
C GLU A 444 -16.32 -23.74 -2.35
N GLU A 445 -15.73 -22.92 -3.23
CA GLU A 445 -14.40 -22.31 -3.04
C GLU A 445 -14.35 -21.38 -1.81
N PHE A 446 -15.51 -20.86 -1.41
CA PHE A 446 -15.66 -19.94 -0.27
C PHE A 446 -16.34 -20.58 0.94
N GLY A 447 -16.61 -21.89 0.89
CA GLY A 447 -17.37 -22.59 1.93
C GLY A 447 -18.86 -22.23 1.95
N GLU A 448 -19.37 -21.65 0.86
CA GLU A 448 -20.77 -21.25 0.71
C GLU A 448 -21.57 -22.32 -0.05
N THR A 449 -22.90 -22.24 0.04
CA THR A 449 -23.80 -23.18 -0.67
C THR A 449 -24.30 -22.59 -1.98
N LYS A 450 -24.12 -23.32 -3.09
CA LYS A 450 -24.68 -22.95 -4.40
C LYS A 450 -26.21 -22.96 -4.35
N VAL A 451 -26.83 -21.85 -4.76
CA VAL A 451 -28.28 -21.71 -4.81
C VAL A 451 -28.79 -22.06 -6.23
N PRO A 452 -29.71 -23.02 -6.40
CA PRO A 452 -30.31 -23.30 -7.70
C PRO A 452 -31.17 -22.12 -8.17
N PHE A 453 -31.13 -21.81 -9.46
CA PHE A 453 -31.91 -20.70 -10.04
C PHE A 453 -33.41 -20.78 -9.71
N ASP A 454 -33.99 -21.99 -9.70
CA ASP A 454 -35.41 -22.20 -9.40
C ASP A 454 -35.80 -21.74 -7.98
N SER A 455 -34.84 -21.72 -7.04
CA SER A 455 -35.08 -21.20 -5.68
C SER A 455 -35.09 -19.67 -5.62
N LEU A 456 -34.59 -18.98 -6.66
CA LEU A 456 -34.56 -17.52 -6.73
C LEU A 456 -35.90 -16.94 -7.18
N LEU A 457 -36.65 -17.68 -8.01
CA LEU A 457 -37.90 -17.21 -8.62
C LEU A 457 -38.95 -16.71 -7.62
N PRO A 458 -39.19 -17.38 -6.47
CA PRO A 458 -40.15 -16.91 -5.48
C PRO A 458 -39.73 -15.59 -4.81
N GLU A 459 -38.43 -15.33 -4.71
CA GLU A 459 -37.87 -14.15 -4.03
C GLU A 459 -37.80 -12.92 -4.94
N LEU A 460 -37.60 -13.10 -6.25
CA LEU A 460 -37.40 -12.02 -7.22
C LEU A 460 -38.47 -10.92 -7.20
N PRO A 461 -39.79 -11.22 -7.13
CA PRO A 461 -40.81 -10.18 -7.04
C PRO A 461 -40.62 -9.27 -5.82
N GLY A 462 -40.34 -9.87 -4.64
CA GLY A 462 -40.09 -9.13 -3.41
C GLY A 462 -38.76 -8.37 -3.44
N VAL A 463 -37.76 -8.85 -4.18
CA VAL A 463 -36.49 -8.14 -4.39
C VAL A 463 -36.74 -6.86 -5.20
N LEU A 464 -37.41 -6.97 -6.34
CA LEU A 464 -37.69 -5.85 -7.23
C LEU A 464 -38.56 -4.78 -6.56
N ASP A 465 -39.55 -5.17 -5.75
CA ASP A 465 -40.39 -4.27 -4.98
C ASP A 465 -39.59 -3.49 -3.94
N SER A 466 -38.75 -4.19 -3.17
CA SER A 466 -37.90 -3.58 -2.13
C SER A 466 -36.73 -2.74 -2.65
N CYS A 467 -36.30 -2.95 -3.90
CA CYS A 467 -35.08 -2.36 -4.45
C CYS A 467 -35.25 -0.85 -4.69
N ARG A 468 -34.59 -0.02 -3.89
CA ARG A 468 -34.59 1.45 -4.03
C ARG A 468 -33.46 1.94 -4.94
N VAL A 469 -33.70 3.01 -5.70
CA VAL A 469 -32.66 3.70 -6.49
C VAL A 469 -32.34 5.01 -5.78
N ILE A 470 -31.13 5.13 -5.22
CA ILE A 470 -30.74 6.23 -4.33
C ILE A 470 -29.60 7.02 -4.99
N MET A 471 -29.82 8.33 -5.14
CA MET A 471 -28.80 9.26 -5.62
C MET A 471 -28.05 9.83 -4.42
N ASP A 472 -26.87 9.29 -4.12
CA ASP A 472 -26.10 9.70 -2.95
C ASP A 472 -24.96 10.65 -3.38
N ASN A 473 -25.32 11.92 -3.50
CA ASN A 473 -24.44 13.01 -3.88
C ASN A 473 -24.42 14.13 -2.84
N SER A 474 -23.47 15.07 -2.94
CA SER A 474 -23.27 16.15 -1.96
C SER A 474 -24.50 17.03 -1.74
N SER A 475 -25.42 17.08 -2.71
CA SER A 475 -26.65 17.88 -2.68
C SER A 475 -27.91 17.11 -2.28
N SER A 476 -27.84 15.78 -2.11
CA SER A 476 -29.01 14.93 -1.87
C SER A 476 -29.36 14.84 -0.38
N GLU A 477 -30.66 14.99 -0.07
CA GLU A 477 -31.23 14.72 1.25
C GLU A 477 -31.55 13.22 1.46
N ASP A 478 -31.72 12.44 0.37
CA ASP A 478 -32.02 11.01 0.43
C ASP A 478 -30.70 10.21 0.44
N ARG A 479 -30.31 9.74 1.64
CA ARG A 479 -29.07 8.99 1.88
C ARG A 479 -29.36 7.55 2.28
N LEU A 480 -28.37 6.68 2.06
CA LEU A 480 -28.43 5.32 2.58
C LEU A 480 -28.47 5.33 4.12
N ASP A 481 -29.51 4.71 4.66
CA ASP A 481 -29.72 4.55 6.08
C ASP A 481 -29.88 3.05 6.40
N TYR A 482 -28.95 2.54 7.21
CA TYR A 482 -28.91 1.13 7.63
C TYR A 482 -29.48 0.92 9.04
N GLU A 483 -29.87 1.99 9.74
CA GLU A 483 -30.36 1.91 11.13
C GLU A 483 -31.79 1.37 11.21
N ASN A 484 -32.58 1.53 10.14
CA ASN A 484 -34.00 1.22 10.10
C ASN A 484 -34.36 -0.09 9.38
N GLY A 485 -33.47 -1.10 9.45
CA GLY A 485 -33.72 -2.45 8.93
C GLY A 485 -33.00 -2.80 7.61
N PRO A 486 -33.28 -3.96 7.01
CA PRO A 486 -32.61 -4.42 5.80
C PRO A 486 -32.80 -3.46 4.61
N VAL A 487 -31.71 -3.16 3.90
CA VAL A 487 -31.72 -2.20 2.78
C VAL A 487 -31.40 -2.95 1.50
N VAL A 488 -32.24 -2.82 0.47
CA VAL A 488 -31.93 -3.25 -0.90
C VAL A 488 -31.87 -2.01 -1.77
N ALA A 489 -30.68 -1.63 -2.24
CA ALA A 489 -30.52 -0.37 -2.96
C ALA A 489 -29.48 -0.40 -4.09
N ILE A 490 -29.79 0.30 -5.19
CA ILE A 490 -28.83 0.71 -6.22
C ILE A 490 -28.45 2.16 -5.90
N ALA A 491 -27.21 2.35 -5.44
CA ALA A 491 -26.63 3.64 -5.12
C ALA A 491 -25.88 4.18 -6.34
N VAL A 492 -26.27 5.38 -6.80
CA VAL A 492 -25.57 6.11 -7.86
C VAL A 492 -24.98 7.38 -7.26
N GLY A 493 -23.69 7.61 -7.47
CA GLY A 493 -23.04 8.79 -6.90
C GLY A 493 -21.55 8.87 -7.23
N GLY A 494 -20.94 9.94 -6.71
CA GLY A 494 -19.55 10.31 -6.95
C GLY A 494 -18.73 10.29 -5.66
N ASN A 495 -18.07 11.41 -5.36
CA ASN A 495 -17.08 11.48 -4.27
C ASN A 495 -17.62 11.15 -2.87
N THR A 496 -18.91 11.35 -2.60
CA THR A 496 -19.55 11.00 -1.32
C THR A 496 -19.67 9.50 -1.10
N LEU A 497 -19.92 8.72 -2.16
CA LEU A 497 -19.90 7.25 -2.11
C LEU A 497 -18.46 6.70 -2.13
N SER A 498 -17.58 7.44 -2.81
CA SER A 498 -16.18 7.07 -2.99
C SER A 498 -15.28 7.42 -1.80
N ARG A 499 -15.68 8.37 -0.93
CA ARG A 499 -15.01 8.74 0.34
C ARG A 499 -16.04 9.00 1.47
N GLY A 500 -16.02 8.17 2.52
CA GLY A 500 -16.67 8.50 3.80
C GLY A 500 -18.02 7.86 4.13
N LEU A 501 -18.55 6.97 3.27
CA LEU A 501 -19.74 6.16 3.56
C LEU A 501 -19.43 4.66 3.40
N THR A 502 -19.86 3.84 4.37
CA THR A 502 -19.78 2.38 4.27
C THR A 502 -20.99 1.86 3.49
N LEU A 503 -20.73 1.16 2.37
CA LEU A 503 -21.77 0.45 1.62
C LEU A 503 -21.95 -0.96 2.20
N GLU A 504 -22.84 -1.09 3.17
CA GLU A 504 -23.14 -2.37 3.79
C GLU A 504 -23.76 -3.33 2.75
N GLY A 505 -23.26 -4.56 2.74
CA GLY A 505 -23.78 -5.59 1.86
C GLY A 505 -23.51 -5.39 0.37
N LEU A 506 -22.48 -4.63 -0.02
CA LEU A 506 -22.15 -4.39 -1.43
C LEU A 506 -21.87 -5.71 -2.17
N SER A 507 -22.64 -5.98 -3.22
CA SER A 507 -22.54 -7.21 -4.02
C SER A 507 -22.29 -6.98 -5.51
N VAL A 508 -22.71 -5.84 -6.07
CA VAL A 508 -22.45 -5.51 -7.49
C VAL A 508 -21.88 -4.11 -7.59
N SER A 509 -20.83 -3.94 -8.39
CA SER A 509 -20.26 -2.63 -8.68
C SER A 509 -20.15 -2.42 -10.19
N TYR A 510 -20.59 -1.28 -10.69
CA TYR A 510 -20.40 -0.83 -12.06
C TYR A 510 -19.54 0.44 -12.04
N PHE A 511 -18.29 0.34 -12.48
CA PHE A 511 -17.24 1.30 -12.22
C PHE A 511 -16.46 1.62 -13.51
N VAL A 512 -16.67 2.81 -14.08
CA VAL A 512 -16.04 3.22 -15.36
C VAL A 512 -15.45 4.64 -15.29
N ARG A 513 -15.17 5.11 -14.07
CA ARG A 513 -14.58 6.43 -13.85
C ARG A 513 -13.09 6.40 -14.22
N ALA A 514 -12.63 7.34 -15.05
CA ALA A 514 -11.20 7.56 -15.24
C ALA A 514 -10.60 8.27 -14.02
N VAL A 515 -9.48 7.75 -13.50
CA VAL A 515 -8.76 8.30 -12.34
C VAL A 515 -7.26 8.27 -12.61
N SER A 516 -6.55 9.35 -12.30
CA SER A 516 -5.12 9.50 -12.54
C SER A 516 -4.22 9.11 -11.35
N ALA A 517 -4.79 9.00 -10.14
CA ALA A 517 -4.05 8.77 -8.91
C ALA A 517 -4.37 7.42 -8.26
N TYR A 518 -3.34 6.62 -8.00
CA TYR A 518 -3.43 5.29 -7.38
C TYR A 518 -4.08 5.28 -5.99
N ASP A 519 -3.77 6.26 -5.15
CA ASP A 519 -4.39 6.37 -3.82
C ASP A 519 -5.91 6.60 -3.93
N THR A 520 -6.34 7.35 -4.94
CA THR A 520 -7.76 7.55 -5.23
C THR A 520 -8.39 6.23 -5.68
N LEU A 521 -7.74 5.42 -6.52
CA LEU A 521 -8.26 4.10 -6.91
C LEU A 521 -8.51 3.16 -5.72
N LEU A 522 -7.56 3.04 -4.78
CA LEU A 522 -7.74 2.19 -3.59
C LEU A 522 -8.87 2.68 -2.68
N GLN A 523 -8.96 4.00 -2.48
CA GLN A 523 -9.99 4.59 -1.62
C GLN A 523 -11.39 4.43 -2.21
N MET A 524 -11.51 4.35 -3.54
CA MET A 524 -12.77 4.17 -4.27
C MET A 524 -13.27 2.73 -4.31
N GLY A 525 -12.39 1.74 -4.17
CA GLY A 525 -12.75 0.33 -4.18
C GLY A 525 -13.56 -0.07 -2.95
N ARG A 526 -14.88 0.11 -2.99
CA ARG A 526 -15.79 -0.32 -1.90
C ARG A 526 -16.04 -1.82 -1.87
N TRP A 527 -15.62 -2.52 -2.92
CA TRP A 527 -15.72 -3.97 -3.06
C TRP A 527 -14.69 -4.75 -2.24
N PHE A 528 -13.73 -4.07 -1.59
CA PHE A 528 -12.85 -4.71 -0.62
C PHE A 528 -13.59 -5.07 0.70
N GLY A 529 -12.95 -5.80 1.60
CA GLY A 529 -13.53 -6.15 2.90
C GLY A 529 -14.05 -7.59 3.01
N PHE A 530 -14.74 -7.89 4.11
CA PHE A 530 -15.32 -9.21 4.36
C PHE A 530 -16.67 -9.39 3.66
N ARG A 531 -17.01 -10.62 3.26
CA ARG A 531 -18.24 -10.98 2.52
C ARG A 531 -18.92 -12.21 3.10
N ASN A 532 -19.06 -12.26 4.42
CA ASN A 532 -19.59 -13.41 5.16
C ASN A 532 -21.01 -13.79 4.68
N GLY A 533 -21.19 -15.04 4.22
CA GLY A 533 -22.46 -15.56 3.71
C GLY A 533 -22.70 -15.36 2.21
N TYR A 534 -21.82 -14.61 1.52
CA TYR A 534 -22.01 -14.27 0.11
C TYR A 534 -20.71 -13.99 -0.65
N ALA A 535 -19.58 -14.55 -0.22
CA ALA A 535 -18.25 -14.28 -0.77
C ALA A 535 -18.08 -14.67 -2.25
N ASP A 536 -18.86 -15.63 -2.74
CA ASP A 536 -18.87 -16.11 -4.13
C ASP A 536 -19.67 -15.22 -5.10
N LEU A 537 -20.59 -14.42 -4.56
CA LEU A 537 -21.55 -13.62 -5.32
C LEU A 537 -21.08 -12.23 -5.80
N PRO A 538 -20.01 -11.58 -5.28
CA PRO A 538 -19.68 -10.23 -5.71
C PRO A 538 -19.19 -10.19 -7.15
N ARG A 539 -19.62 -9.18 -7.92
CA ARG A 539 -19.14 -8.96 -9.29
C ARG A 539 -18.89 -7.48 -9.55
N ILE A 540 -17.84 -7.18 -10.33
CA ILE A 540 -17.42 -5.82 -10.64
C ILE A 540 -17.34 -5.66 -12.16
N TRP A 541 -18.15 -4.75 -12.70
CA TRP A 541 -18.08 -4.32 -14.10
C TRP A 541 -17.19 -3.09 -14.20
N MET A 542 -16.13 -3.16 -15.01
CA MET A 542 -15.24 -2.04 -15.27
C MET A 542 -14.53 -2.18 -16.62
N THR A 543 -13.88 -1.13 -17.09
CA THR A 543 -13.05 -1.21 -18.30
C THR A 543 -11.80 -2.08 -18.06
N ASP A 544 -11.30 -2.74 -19.11
CA ASP A 544 -10.08 -3.56 -19.01
C ASP A 544 -8.88 -2.75 -18.55
N GLU A 545 -8.81 -1.48 -18.97
CA GLU A 545 -7.82 -0.54 -18.50
C GLU A 545 -7.86 -0.43 -16.96
N LEU A 546 -9.03 -0.13 -16.36
CA LEU A 546 -9.15 0.01 -14.91
C LEU A 546 -8.81 -1.29 -14.16
N ALA A 547 -9.22 -2.44 -14.69
CA ALA A 547 -8.86 -3.74 -14.12
C ALA A 547 -7.34 -3.94 -14.09
N GLU A 548 -6.66 -3.57 -15.18
CA GLU A 548 -5.20 -3.62 -15.29
C GLU A 548 -4.51 -2.67 -14.29
N TRP A 549 -5.04 -1.44 -14.12
CA TRP A 549 -4.55 -0.52 -13.09
C TRP A 549 -4.67 -1.11 -11.67
N PHE A 550 -5.77 -1.78 -11.34
CA PHE A 550 -5.94 -2.45 -10.04
C PHE A 550 -4.99 -3.65 -9.86
N ARG A 551 -4.73 -4.43 -10.91
CA ARG A 551 -3.75 -5.52 -10.89
C ARG A 551 -2.32 -5.02 -10.70
N HIS A 552 -1.94 -3.96 -11.40
CA HIS A 552 -0.65 -3.31 -11.20
C HIS A 552 -0.51 -2.78 -9.77
N LEU A 553 -1.58 -2.18 -9.23
CA LEU A 553 -1.62 -1.70 -7.85
C LEU A 553 -1.50 -2.83 -6.82
N ALA A 554 -2.15 -3.97 -7.03
CA ALA A 554 -2.00 -5.16 -6.19
C ALA A 554 -0.53 -5.66 -6.17
N THR A 555 0.12 -5.59 -7.33
CA THR A 555 1.55 -5.96 -7.48
C THR A 555 2.43 -5.02 -6.66
N VAL A 556 2.25 -3.70 -6.81
CA VAL A 556 3.01 -2.69 -6.07
C VAL A 556 2.76 -2.79 -4.56
N GLU A 557 1.52 -3.02 -4.13
CA GLU A 557 1.18 -3.21 -2.72
C GLU A 557 1.89 -4.43 -2.13
N THR A 558 1.87 -5.56 -2.86
CA THR A 558 2.53 -6.80 -2.42
C THR A 558 4.04 -6.63 -2.36
N GLU A 559 4.63 -6.00 -3.37
CA GLU A 559 6.06 -5.70 -3.42
C GLU A 559 6.49 -4.82 -2.25
N MET A 560 5.74 -3.75 -1.96
CA MET A 560 5.98 -2.91 -0.78
C MET A 560 5.89 -3.69 0.53
N ARG A 561 4.89 -4.55 0.69
CA ARG A 561 4.73 -5.31 1.93
C ARG A 561 5.85 -6.31 2.10
N ARG A 562 6.25 -6.98 1.02
CA ARG A 562 7.40 -7.88 1.01
C ARG A 562 8.68 -7.12 1.33
N ASP A 563 8.88 -5.95 0.74
CA ASP A 563 9.98 -5.06 1.05
C ASP A 563 9.97 -4.69 2.54
N ILE A 564 8.83 -4.20 3.04
CA ILE A 564 8.63 -3.91 4.45
C ILE A 564 9.06 -5.12 5.29
N ASP A 565 8.52 -6.32 5.04
CA ASP A 565 8.76 -7.54 5.81
C ASP A 565 10.22 -8.01 5.74
N VAL A 566 10.85 -7.96 4.56
CA VAL A 566 12.29 -8.26 4.36
C VAL A 566 13.14 -7.27 5.17
N TYR A 567 12.84 -5.97 5.06
CA TYR A 567 13.61 -4.93 5.75
C TYR A 567 13.31 -4.87 7.27
N MET A 568 12.22 -5.48 7.74
CA MET A 568 11.94 -5.66 9.18
C MET A 568 12.88 -6.68 9.83
N THR A 569 13.42 -7.63 9.06
CA THR A 569 14.28 -8.70 9.58
C THR A 569 15.73 -8.23 9.78
N GLU A 570 16.15 -7.14 9.14
CA GLU A 570 17.54 -6.66 9.12
C GLU A 570 17.95 -5.71 10.27
N SER A 571 17.13 -5.54 11.32
CA SER A 571 17.38 -4.54 12.40
C SER A 571 17.54 -3.09 11.88
N GLU A 572 16.90 -2.77 10.76
CA GLU A 572 16.95 -1.46 10.13
C GLU A 572 16.01 -0.47 10.81
N THR A 573 16.35 0.82 10.73
CA THR A 573 15.52 1.89 11.30
C THR A 573 14.50 2.38 10.27
N PRO A 574 13.38 2.99 10.70
CA PRO A 574 12.46 3.61 9.75
C PRO A 574 13.15 4.61 8.81
N LEU A 575 14.22 5.29 9.26
CA LEU A 575 14.99 6.21 8.44
C LEU A 575 15.70 5.51 7.27
N THR A 576 16.40 4.40 7.53
CA THR A 576 17.06 3.62 6.46
C THR A 576 16.03 3.05 5.49
N PHE A 577 14.90 2.59 6.03
CA PHE A 577 13.79 2.04 5.25
C PHE A 577 13.21 3.05 4.24
N ALA A 578 12.98 4.31 4.61
CA ALA A 578 12.49 5.33 3.64
C ALA A 578 13.46 5.61 2.51
N VAL A 579 14.77 5.65 2.80
CA VAL A 579 15.78 5.88 1.77
C VAL A 579 15.72 4.75 0.75
N ARG A 580 15.62 3.50 1.21
CA ARG A 580 15.52 2.32 0.32
C ARG A 580 14.21 2.32 -0.47
N LEU A 581 13.07 2.56 0.20
CA LEU A 581 11.75 2.62 -0.43
C LEU A 581 11.67 3.67 -1.55
N ARG A 582 12.21 4.88 -1.34
CA ARG A 582 12.20 5.96 -2.36
C ARG A 582 12.97 5.64 -3.62
N THR A 583 13.95 4.76 -3.49
CA THR A 583 14.77 4.35 -4.62
C THR A 583 14.09 3.21 -5.41
N HIS A 584 13.01 2.60 -4.88
CA HIS A 584 12.33 1.47 -5.51
C HIS A 584 11.66 1.86 -6.86
N PRO A 585 11.99 1.20 -7.99
CA PRO A 585 11.49 1.56 -9.32
C PRO A 585 9.96 1.57 -9.44
N SER A 586 9.27 0.56 -8.89
CA SER A 586 7.81 0.40 -8.98
C SER A 586 7.01 1.50 -8.26
N LEU A 587 7.63 2.18 -7.28
CA LEU A 587 7.03 3.26 -6.51
C LEU A 587 7.11 4.62 -7.20
N ARG A 588 7.90 4.72 -8.27
CA ARG A 588 8.07 5.95 -9.07
C ARG A 588 6.86 6.23 -9.97
N VAL A 589 6.09 5.21 -10.33
CA VAL A 589 4.90 5.32 -11.18
C VAL A 589 3.71 5.91 -10.40
N THR A 590 3.61 5.62 -9.10
CA THR A 590 2.46 6.02 -8.28
C THR A 590 2.54 7.45 -7.73
N ALA A 591 3.75 8.01 -7.64
CA ALA A 591 4.01 9.30 -6.99
C ALA A 591 3.92 10.51 -7.94
N ALA A 592 3.72 10.31 -9.24
CA ALA A 592 3.80 11.34 -10.28
C ALA A 592 2.95 12.59 -10.06
N ALA A 593 1.70 12.40 -9.64
CA ALA A 593 0.77 13.50 -9.41
C ALA A 593 1.02 14.24 -8.09
N LYS A 594 1.54 13.54 -7.07
CA LYS A 594 1.78 14.07 -5.71
C LYS A 594 3.20 14.63 -5.53
N MET A 595 4.13 14.30 -6.42
CA MET A 595 5.51 14.77 -6.41
C MET A 595 5.71 16.22 -6.88
N ARG A 596 4.66 16.92 -7.36
CA ARG A 596 4.78 18.33 -7.82
C ARG A 596 5.29 19.31 -6.75
N SER A 597 5.23 18.92 -5.47
CA SER A 597 5.73 19.74 -4.35
C SER A 597 6.70 19.02 -3.41
N ALA A 598 7.19 17.84 -3.81
CA ALA A 598 8.25 17.12 -3.10
C ALA A 598 9.58 17.28 -3.86
N VAL A 599 10.64 17.55 -3.11
CA VAL A 599 12.02 17.76 -3.57
C VAL A 599 12.45 16.67 -4.56
N THR A 600 13.18 17.10 -5.59
CA THR A 600 13.82 16.33 -6.65
C THR A 600 14.14 14.88 -6.24
N ALA A 601 13.41 13.93 -6.84
CA ALA A 601 13.59 12.52 -6.59
C ALA A 601 15.02 12.10 -7.00
N ALA A 602 15.82 11.77 -5.99
CA ALA A 602 17.17 11.30 -6.14
C ALA A 602 17.18 9.93 -6.84
N SER A 603 17.45 9.89 -8.15
CA SER A 603 17.91 8.67 -8.81
C SER A 603 19.33 8.37 -8.34
N SER A 604 19.48 7.78 -7.15
CA SER A 604 20.77 7.23 -6.72
C SER A 604 20.95 5.87 -7.39
N TYR A 605 21.75 5.82 -8.46
CA TYR A 605 22.15 4.56 -9.07
C TYR A 605 23.18 3.81 -8.21
N GLY A 606 23.71 4.41 -7.15
CA GLY A 606 24.78 3.85 -6.31
C GLY A 606 24.38 2.54 -5.61
N GLY A 607 25.27 1.55 -5.66
CA GLY A 607 25.05 0.21 -5.10
C GLY A 607 24.11 -0.69 -5.93
N ARG A 608 23.63 -0.22 -7.09
CA ARG A 608 22.62 -0.93 -7.89
C ARG A 608 23.20 -1.68 -9.07
N ARG A 609 22.41 -2.67 -9.53
CA ARG A 609 22.57 -3.33 -10.82
C ARG A 609 21.45 -2.89 -11.75
N VAL A 610 21.82 -2.41 -12.92
CA VAL A 610 20.91 -1.96 -13.97
C VAL A 610 21.13 -2.89 -15.17
N GLN A 611 20.09 -3.37 -15.84
CA GLN A 611 20.26 -4.27 -16.99
C GLN A 611 19.11 -4.18 -17.98
N THR A 612 19.38 -4.48 -19.24
CA THR A 612 18.36 -4.49 -20.29
C THR A 612 17.56 -5.80 -20.31
N HIS A 613 16.24 -5.65 -20.33
CA HIS A 613 15.28 -6.76 -20.33
C HIS A 613 14.41 -6.78 -21.59
N TYR A 614 14.07 -5.59 -22.09
CA TYR A 614 13.23 -5.37 -23.26
C TYR A 614 14.07 -4.90 -24.45
N PHE A 615 13.73 -5.41 -25.63
CA PHE A 615 14.37 -5.05 -26.89
C PHE A 615 13.34 -4.94 -28.01
N ARG A 616 13.62 -4.07 -28.97
CA ARG A 616 12.94 -4.10 -30.26
C ARG A 616 13.58 -5.16 -31.15
N THR A 617 12.80 -5.75 -32.05
CA THR A 617 13.31 -6.80 -32.96
C THR A 617 13.66 -6.29 -34.36
N ASP A 618 13.46 -5.01 -34.66
CA ASP A 618 13.73 -4.40 -35.96
C ASP A 618 15.23 -4.15 -36.20
N ALA A 619 15.68 -4.31 -37.45
CA ALA A 619 17.09 -4.22 -37.80
C ALA A 619 17.71 -2.82 -37.59
N GLU A 620 16.94 -1.74 -37.75
CA GLU A 620 17.49 -0.37 -37.62
C GLU A 620 17.93 -0.10 -36.18
N TRP A 621 17.06 -0.38 -35.21
CA TRP A 621 17.34 -0.20 -33.80
C TRP A 621 18.49 -1.11 -33.34
N LEU A 622 18.47 -2.37 -33.77
CA LEU A 622 19.48 -3.36 -33.40
C LEU A 622 20.88 -3.05 -33.95
N ARG A 623 20.98 -2.62 -35.22
CA ARG A 623 22.26 -2.20 -35.81
C ARG A 623 22.83 -0.99 -35.09
N GLY A 624 21.99 -0.01 -34.76
CA GLY A 624 22.42 1.14 -33.96
C GLY A 624 23.04 0.75 -32.62
N ASN A 625 22.42 -0.19 -31.90
CA ASN A 625 22.95 -0.69 -30.63
C ASN A 625 24.20 -1.56 -30.78
N ILE A 626 24.31 -2.34 -31.87
CA ILE A 626 25.55 -3.06 -32.22
C ILE A 626 26.70 -2.07 -32.47
N ASP A 627 26.45 -1.02 -33.24
CA ASP A 627 27.48 -0.02 -33.58
C ASP A 627 27.93 0.76 -32.33
N ALA A 628 27.00 1.15 -31.45
CA ALA A 628 27.33 1.75 -30.16
C ALA A 628 28.22 0.83 -29.31
N ALA A 629 27.89 -0.46 -29.24
CA ALA A 629 28.67 -1.45 -28.50
C ALA A 629 30.08 -1.68 -29.09
N ARG A 630 30.20 -1.72 -30.43
CA ARG A 630 31.50 -1.82 -31.11
C ARG A 630 32.38 -0.60 -30.87
N LYS A 631 31.81 0.61 -30.91
CA LYS A 631 32.52 1.85 -30.58
C LYS A 631 33.02 1.83 -29.13
N LEU A 632 32.18 1.42 -28.18
CA LEU A 632 32.57 1.29 -26.77
C LEU A 632 33.75 0.34 -26.59
N VAL A 633 33.70 -0.86 -27.19
CA VAL A 633 34.81 -1.82 -27.11
C VAL A 633 36.06 -1.29 -27.80
N GLY A 634 35.93 -0.66 -28.97
CA GLY A 634 37.04 -0.03 -29.68
C GLY A 634 37.74 1.06 -28.87
N ALA A 635 36.97 1.96 -28.25
CA ALA A 635 37.49 2.99 -27.35
C ALA A 635 38.10 2.37 -26.09
N SER A 636 37.47 1.33 -25.52
CA SER A 636 38.00 0.62 -24.34
C SER A 636 39.36 -0.05 -24.63
N ILE A 637 39.61 -0.55 -25.84
CA ILE A 637 40.92 -1.09 -26.23
C ILE A 637 41.99 0.01 -26.23
N ALA A 638 41.64 1.22 -26.68
CA ALA A 638 42.57 2.34 -26.76
C ALA A 638 42.86 2.97 -25.39
N ASP A 639 41.83 3.09 -24.55
CA ASP A 639 41.87 3.91 -23.34
C ASP A 639 41.94 3.12 -22.02
N ALA A 640 41.78 1.80 -22.04
CA ALA A 640 41.94 0.97 -20.85
C ALA A 640 43.41 0.90 -20.39
N VAL A 641 43.61 0.89 -19.07
CA VAL A 641 44.95 0.74 -18.46
C VAL A 641 45.44 -0.70 -18.56
N ARG A 642 44.51 -1.66 -18.46
CA ARG A 642 44.81 -3.10 -18.55
C ARG A 642 43.68 -3.84 -19.25
N VAL A 643 44.05 -4.78 -20.12
CA VAL A 643 43.11 -5.70 -20.77
C VAL A 643 43.36 -7.11 -20.25
N GLU A 644 42.32 -7.73 -19.69
CA GLU A 644 42.33 -9.13 -19.27
C GLU A 644 41.64 -9.98 -20.34
N ASP A 645 42.45 -10.64 -21.17
CA ASP A 645 41.96 -11.64 -22.12
C ASP A 645 41.62 -12.92 -21.36
N ARG A 646 40.33 -13.24 -21.29
CA ARG A 646 39.79 -14.49 -20.75
C ARG A 646 38.93 -15.18 -21.81
N SER A 647 39.38 -15.15 -23.07
CA SER A 647 38.67 -15.70 -24.23
C SER A 647 38.28 -17.17 -24.07
N ALA A 648 39.09 -17.98 -23.37
CA ALA A 648 38.76 -19.37 -23.03
C ALA A 648 37.49 -19.51 -22.16
N GLU A 649 37.17 -18.50 -21.36
CA GLU A 649 35.93 -18.39 -20.58
C GLU A 649 34.84 -17.58 -21.31
N GLY A 650 35.08 -17.18 -22.56
CA GLY A 650 34.17 -16.33 -23.34
C GLY A 650 34.07 -14.90 -22.82
N ARG A 651 35.16 -14.36 -22.25
CA ARG A 651 35.14 -13.08 -21.54
C ARG A 651 36.34 -12.18 -21.87
N TYR A 652 36.11 -10.87 -21.86
CA TYR A 652 37.16 -9.85 -21.86
C TYR A 652 36.83 -8.80 -20.80
N VAL A 653 37.84 -8.33 -20.06
CA VAL A 653 37.67 -7.24 -19.09
C VAL A 653 38.70 -6.14 -19.35
N PHE A 654 38.20 -4.95 -19.71
CA PHE A 654 38.95 -3.71 -19.88
C PHE A 654 38.90 -2.93 -18.57
N ARG A 655 40.06 -2.70 -17.96
CA ARG A 655 40.19 -2.06 -16.64
C ARG A 655 40.48 -0.57 -16.76
N ASP A 656 39.91 0.19 -15.85
CA ASP A 656 40.18 1.63 -15.66
C ASP A 656 39.91 2.49 -16.90
N VAL A 657 38.87 2.14 -17.66
CA VAL A 657 38.34 2.92 -18.78
C VAL A 657 37.83 4.28 -18.27
N PRO A 658 38.17 5.40 -18.93
CA PRO A 658 37.64 6.71 -18.61
C PRO A 658 36.11 6.78 -18.64
N TYR A 659 35.49 7.56 -17.74
CA TYR A 659 34.02 7.64 -17.63
C TYR A 659 33.33 8.28 -18.84
N ASP A 660 34.02 9.13 -19.59
CA ASP A 660 33.54 9.78 -20.82
C ASP A 660 33.22 8.74 -21.90
N VAL A 661 34.08 7.73 -22.07
CA VAL A 661 33.84 6.58 -22.95
C VAL A 661 32.52 5.86 -22.61
N VAL A 662 32.20 5.74 -21.32
CA VAL A 662 30.95 5.12 -20.85
C VAL A 662 29.75 6.05 -21.07
N THR A 663 29.88 7.34 -20.79
CA THR A 663 28.76 8.28 -21.02
C THR A 663 28.46 8.49 -22.51
N ASP A 664 29.46 8.41 -23.38
CA ASP A 664 29.27 8.47 -24.83
C ASP A 664 28.51 7.25 -25.33
N PHE A 665 28.85 6.05 -24.82
CA PHE A 665 28.06 4.85 -25.08
C PHE A 665 26.60 4.99 -24.61
N LEU A 666 26.37 5.50 -23.40
CA LEU A 666 25.02 5.68 -22.87
C LEU A 666 24.19 6.73 -23.64
N ALA A 667 24.84 7.66 -24.33
CA ALA A 667 24.19 8.63 -25.21
C ALA A 667 23.82 8.02 -26.58
N GLU A 668 24.60 7.07 -27.08
CA GLU A 668 24.36 6.43 -28.38
C GLU A 668 23.49 5.16 -28.30
N TYR A 669 23.59 4.41 -27.21
CA TYR A 669 22.82 3.17 -27.01
C TYR A 669 21.35 3.50 -26.69
N LYS A 670 20.44 2.93 -27.48
CA LYS A 670 19.00 3.11 -27.30
C LYS A 670 18.47 2.06 -26.33
N PHE A 671 17.92 2.52 -25.20
CA PHE A 671 17.15 1.67 -24.29
C PHE A 671 15.68 1.59 -24.74
N HIS A 672 14.98 0.52 -24.38
CA HIS A 672 13.58 0.32 -24.74
C HIS A 672 12.64 1.19 -23.86
N GLU A 673 11.57 1.73 -24.42
CA GLU A 673 10.66 2.69 -23.76
C GLU A 673 9.93 2.08 -22.55
N LYS A 674 9.77 0.75 -22.54
CA LYS A 674 9.22 -0.04 -21.41
C LYS A 674 10.22 -0.31 -20.28
N SER A 675 11.44 0.23 -20.34
CA SER A 675 12.45 0.14 -19.27
C SER A 675 12.76 1.53 -18.69
N PRO A 676 11.80 2.20 -18.02
CA PRO A 676 11.99 3.56 -17.50
C PRO A 676 13.12 3.68 -16.47
N GLU A 677 13.56 2.57 -15.87
CA GLU A 677 14.73 2.47 -15.01
C GLU A 677 16.07 2.58 -15.78
N ASN A 678 16.06 2.25 -17.07
CA ASN A 678 17.22 2.22 -17.97
C ASN A 678 17.25 3.47 -18.87
N ASP A 679 17.45 4.65 -18.29
CA ASP A 679 17.54 5.91 -19.04
C ASP A 679 18.99 6.38 -19.19
N GLY A 680 19.47 6.44 -20.45
CA GLY A 680 20.83 6.84 -20.80
C GLY A 680 21.20 8.26 -20.37
N GLU A 681 20.26 9.20 -20.45
CA GLU A 681 20.46 10.61 -20.05
C GLU A 681 20.60 10.72 -18.53
N LEU A 682 19.73 10.06 -17.78
CA LEU A 682 19.74 10.04 -16.31
C LEU A 682 20.99 9.35 -15.75
N MET A 683 21.37 8.21 -16.32
CA MET A 683 22.61 7.51 -15.94
C MET A 683 23.83 8.37 -16.23
N SER A 684 23.89 9.01 -17.40
CA SER A 684 24.99 9.92 -17.75
C SER A 684 25.06 11.12 -16.81
N ALA A 685 23.92 11.72 -16.46
CA ALA A 685 23.85 12.82 -15.51
C ALA A 685 24.35 12.40 -14.10
N TYR A 686 23.96 11.20 -13.65
CA TYR A 686 24.44 10.64 -12.38
C TYR A 686 25.96 10.44 -12.38
N ILE A 687 26.52 9.83 -13.44
CA ILE A 687 27.97 9.60 -13.55
C ILE A 687 28.73 10.93 -13.52
N ARG A 688 28.33 11.92 -14.33
CA ARG A 688 28.98 13.24 -14.37
C ARG A 688 28.93 13.94 -13.01
N LYS A 689 27.81 13.82 -12.29
CA LYS A 689 27.67 14.40 -10.95
C LYS A 689 28.60 13.72 -9.94
N ARG A 690 28.67 12.38 -9.93
CA ARG A 690 29.59 11.64 -9.04
C ARG A 690 31.06 11.97 -9.30
N VAL A 691 31.40 12.20 -10.57
CA VAL A 691 32.74 12.65 -10.97
C VAL A 691 33.06 14.05 -10.46
N SER A 692 32.10 14.99 -10.54
CA SER A 692 32.32 16.39 -10.17
C SER A 692 32.20 16.66 -8.67
N ALA A 693 31.27 16.01 -7.96
CA ALA A 693 30.95 16.30 -6.57
C ALA A 693 31.81 15.51 -5.56
N ALA A 694 32.13 14.25 -5.84
CA ALA A 694 32.84 13.37 -4.90
C ALA A 694 34.13 12.76 -5.47
N GLY A 695 34.47 13.04 -6.72
CA GLY A 695 35.64 12.47 -7.38
C GLY A 695 35.58 10.95 -7.61
N SER A 696 34.40 10.35 -7.47
CA SER A 696 34.11 8.92 -7.67
C SER A 696 33.60 8.65 -9.09
N LEU A 697 33.56 7.40 -9.55
CA LEU A 697 33.14 7.00 -10.91
C LEU A 697 33.96 7.60 -12.06
N ARG A 698 35.18 8.11 -11.80
CA ARG A 698 36.10 8.59 -12.85
C ARG A 698 36.59 7.47 -13.76
N ARG A 699 36.54 6.23 -13.27
CA ARG A 699 37.03 5.02 -13.92
C ARG A 699 35.96 3.95 -13.91
N TRP A 700 35.92 3.18 -14.98
CA TRP A 700 34.99 2.10 -15.21
C TRP A 700 35.75 0.86 -15.68
N ASN A 701 35.26 -0.31 -15.27
CA ASN A 701 35.61 -1.55 -15.93
C ASN A 701 34.56 -1.84 -17.00
N VAL A 702 34.99 -2.20 -18.19
CA VAL A 702 34.09 -2.63 -19.29
C VAL A 702 34.34 -4.11 -19.52
N ALA A 703 33.30 -4.92 -19.50
CA ALA A 703 33.38 -6.35 -19.72
C ALA A 703 32.54 -6.77 -20.92
N VAL A 704 33.05 -7.73 -21.68
CA VAL A 704 32.30 -8.42 -22.72
C VAL A 704 32.13 -9.86 -22.27
N VAL A 705 30.90 -10.33 -22.20
CA VAL A 705 30.57 -11.67 -21.71
C VAL A 705 29.74 -12.41 -22.75
N GLY A 706 30.27 -13.54 -23.22
CA GLY A 706 29.62 -14.43 -24.15
C GLY A 706 29.51 -15.87 -23.63
N ASN A 707 28.88 -16.72 -24.43
CA ASN A 707 28.84 -18.16 -24.22
C ASN A 707 30.08 -18.80 -24.85
N PRO A 708 30.97 -19.48 -24.10
CA PRO A 708 32.17 -20.13 -24.66
C PRO A 708 31.89 -21.16 -25.76
N LYS A 709 30.66 -21.69 -25.79
CA LYS A 709 30.20 -22.68 -26.79
C LYS A 709 29.36 -22.06 -27.90
N GLY A 710 29.12 -20.75 -27.86
CA GLY A 710 28.33 -20.03 -28.87
C GLY A 710 29.16 -19.69 -30.11
N GLU A 711 28.49 -19.43 -31.23
CA GLU A 711 29.16 -18.91 -32.43
C GLU A 711 29.76 -17.53 -32.16
N PRO A 712 30.95 -17.21 -32.69
CA PRO A 712 31.67 -15.98 -32.37
C PRO A 712 30.93 -14.72 -32.86
N PHE A 713 30.89 -13.70 -32.02
CA PHE A 713 30.51 -12.34 -32.34
C PHE A 713 31.70 -11.42 -32.08
N GLU A 714 32.13 -10.71 -33.12
CA GLU A 714 33.29 -9.81 -33.08
C GLU A 714 32.84 -8.37 -32.76
N PHE A 715 33.33 -7.86 -31.62
CA PHE A 715 33.12 -6.47 -31.22
C PHE A 715 34.20 -5.53 -31.78
N ALA A 716 35.44 -6.03 -31.88
CA ALA A 716 36.60 -5.32 -32.43
C ALA A 716 37.67 -6.34 -32.86
N PRO A 717 38.68 -5.95 -33.66
CA PRO A 717 39.76 -6.85 -34.03
C PRO A 717 40.41 -7.52 -32.80
N ASN A 718 40.44 -8.85 -32.78
CA ASN A 718 40.93 -9.69 -31.67
C ASN A 718 40.09 -9.67 -30.38
N VAL A 719 38.86 -9.13 -30.42
CA VAL A 719 37.90 -9.19 -29.31
C VAL A 719 36.60 -9.81 -29.80
N ALA A 720 36.51 -11.13 -29.66
CA ALA A 720 35.34 -11.91 -30.06
C ALA A 720 34.91 -12.88 -28.94
N VAL A 721 33.61 -12.94 -28.68
CA VAL A 721 33.02 -13.89 -27.72
C VAL A 721 31.86 -14.64 -28.36
N GLY A 722 31.57 -15.85 -27.90
CA GLY A 722 30.43 -16.60 -28.44
C GLY A 722 29.08 -15.97 -28.06
N ARG A 723 28.12 -15.99 -28.99
CA ARG A 723 26.77 -15.44 -28.76
C ARG A 723 26.02 -16.23 -27.70
N SER A 724 25.35 -15.50 -26.81
CA SER A 724 24.48 -16.06 -25.78
C SER A 724 23.12 -16.42 -26.36
N VAL A 725 22.50 -17.48 -25.82
CA VAL A 725 21.13 -17.87 -26.17
C VAL A 725 20.18 -17.31 -25.12
N ARG A 726 19.24 -16.46 -25.55
CA ARG A 726 18.16 -15.90 -24.72
C ARG A 726 16.85 -15.85 -25.51
N ALA A 727 15.93 -16.76 -25.18
CA ALA A 727 14.61 -16.83 -25.81
C ALA A 727 13.67 -15.75 -25.24
N ARG A 728 12.76 -15.23 -26.07
CA ARG A 728 11.74 -14.26 -25.63
C ARG A 728 10.57 -14.96 -24.93
N LEU A 729 9.83 -14.25 -24.09
CA LEU A 729 8.59 -14.77 -23.50
C LEU A 729 7.48 -14.95 -24.55
N ALA A 730 6.62 -15.95 -24.36
CA ALA A 730 5.43 -16.16 -25.16
C ALA A 730 4.35 -15.10 -24.79
N ASP A 731 3.86 -14.36 -25.79
CA ASP A 731 2.67 -13.49 -25.75
C ASP A 731 2.64 -12.26 -24.83
N THR A 732 3.77 -11.57 -24.61
CA THR A 732 3.74 -10.33 -23.81
C THR A 732 3.63 -9.02 -24.59
N LEU A 733 4.04 -8.92 -25.87
CA LEU A 733 4.23 -7.60 -26.52
C LEU A 733 4.01 -7.53 -28.05
N GLY A 734 3.33 -8.50 -28.69
CA GLY A 734 3.24 -8.54 -30.16
C GLY A 734 4.55 -8.98 -30.84
N PRO A 735 4.61 -9.04 -32.19
CA PRO A 735 5.74 -9.66 -32.89
C PRO A 735 7.02 -8.82 -32.88
N GLU A 736 6.93 -7.49 -32.71
CA GLU A 736 8.03 -6.52 -32.90
C GLU A 736 8.89 -6.26 -31.64
N HIS A 737 8.55 -6.90 -30.52
CA HIS A 737 9.21 -6.70 -29.24
C HIS A 737 9.64 -8.02 -28.62
N ALA A 738 10.70 -7.98 -27.82
CA ALA A 738 11.22 -9.13 -27.10
C ALA A 738 11.50 -8.78 -25.64
N ASP A 739 11.03 -9.63 -24.74
CA ASP A 739 11.38 -9.62 -23.31
C ASP A 739 12.15 -10.90 -22.97
N ILE A 740 13.38 -10.75 -22.49
CA ILE A 740 14.26 -11.87 -22.10
C ILE A 740 14.32 -12.10 -20.59
N LYS A 741 13.68 -11.26 -19.76
CA LYS A 741 13.60 -11.27 -18.29
C LYS A 741 14.90 -11.07 -17.51
N THR A 742 15.97 -11.83 -17.75
CA THR A 742 17.21 -11.67 -16.96
C THR A 742 18.42 -11.86 -17.86
N LEU A 743 19.33 -10.88 -17.80
CA LEU A 743 20.49 -10.84 -18.68
C LEU A 743 21.76 -11.20 -17.91
N MET A 744 22.03 -10.45 -16.85
CA MET A 744 23.25 -10.50 -16.05
C MET A 744 23.14 -11.53 -14.92
N SER A 745 24.08 -12.47 -14.86
CA SER A 745 24.18 -13.39 -13.73
C SER A 745 24.98 -12.78 -12.58
N ARG A 746 24.82 -13.31 -11.36
CA ARG A 746 25.63 -12.92 -10.19
C ARG A 746 27.15 -13.05 -10.45
N ARG A 747 27.56 -14.04 -11.24
CA ARG A 747 28.97 -14.24 -11.61
C ARG A 747 29.49 -13.16 -12.54
N ASP A 748 28.64 -12.65 -13.42
CA ASP A 748 29.04 -11.60 -14.36
C ASP A 748 29.13 -10.26 -13.65
N ALA A 749 28.24 -9.98 -12.69
CA ALA A 749 28.31 -8.81 -11.81
C ALA A 749 29.55 -8.78 -10.90
N ALA A 750 30.32 -9.87 -10.81
CA ALA A 750 31.56 -9.99 -10.05
C ALA A 750 32.80 -10.23 -10.94
N VAL A 751 32.67 -10.11 -12.27
CA VAL A 751 33.71 -10.49 -13.24
C VAL A 751 35.03 -9.73 -13.06
N ASP A 752 34.95 -8.52 -12.53
CA ASP A 752 36.06 -7.61 -12.27
C ASP A 752 36.57 -7.68 -10.81
N LEU A 753 36.03 -8.55 -9.96
CA LEU A 753 36.54 -8.75 -8.60
C LEU A 753 37.66 -9.80 -8.58
N SER A 754 38.55 -9.70 -7.59
CA SER A 754 39.58 -10.70 -7.32
C SER A 754 39.10 -11.75 -6.30
N GLY A 755 39.58 -12.99 -6.44
CA GLY A 755 39.21 -14.12 -5.58
C GLY A 755 38.18 -15.08 -6.20
N ASP A 756 37.88 -16.19 -5.51
CA ASP A 756 36.83 -17.14 -5.93
C ASP A 756 35.45 -16.60 -5.54
N VAL A 757 34.86 -15.82 -6.46
CA VAL A 757 33.51 -15.26 -6.32
C VAL A 757 32.39 -16.21 -6.74
N SER A 758 32.73 -17.44 -7.19
CA SER A 758 31.76 -18.34 -7.84
C SER A 758 30.69 -18.90 -6.90
N LYS A 759 30.94 -18.85 -5.58
CA LYS A 759 30.07 -19.32 -4.49
C LYS A 759 29.50 -18.21 -3.61
N LEU A 760 29.89 -16.96 -3.85
CA LEU A 760 29.47 -15.83 -3.02
C LEU A 760 28.00 -15.48 -3.27
N LYS A 761 27.31 -15.11 -2.19
CA LYS A 761 25.97 -14.53 -2.24
C LYS A 761 26.02 -13.08 -2.71
N GLU A 762 24.85 -12.55 -3.06
CA GLU A 762 24.64 -11.18 -3.54
C GLU A 762 25.31 -10.12 -2.65
N GLU A 763 25.06 -10.20 -1.34
CA GLU A 763 25.60 -9.31 -0.31
C GLU A 763 27.13 -9.41 -0.19
N GLU A 764 27.66 -10.62 -0.33
CA GLU A 764 29.11 -10.85 -0.24
C GLU A 764 29.83 -10.27 -1.45
N ILE A 765 29.24 -10.37 -2.65
CA ILE A 765 29.75 -9.73 -3.88
C ILE A 765 29.75 -8.21 -3.71
N MET A 766 28.69 -7.62 -3.14
CA MET A 766 28.61 -6.18 -2.89
C MET A 766 29.64 -5.73 -1.86
N ARG A 767 29.83 -6.50 -0.78
CA ARG A 767 30.86 -6.24 0.24
C ARG A 767 32.27 -6.28 -0.35
N GLU A 768 32.57 -7.30 -1.16
CA GLU A 768 33.86 -7.41 -1.86
C GLU A 768 34.08 -6.28 -2.86
N ARG A 769 33.03 -5.88 -3.61
CA ARG A 769 33.11 -4.71 -4.50
C ARG A 769 33.39 -3.43 -3.73
N LYS A 770 32.72 -3.22 -2.60
CA LYS A 770 32.96 -2.05 -1.74
C LYS A 770 34.39 -2.02 -1.19
N ALA A 771 34.96 -3.19 -0.91
CA ALA A 771 36.34 -3.30 -0.42
C ALA A 771 37.38 -3.09 -1.54
N GLN A 772 37.17 -3.69 -2.72
CA GLN A 772 38.17 -3.74 -3.79
C GLN A 772 38.03 -2.60 -4.82
N LEU A 773 36.79 -2.22 -5.16
CA LEU A 773 36.46 -1.27 -6.22
C LEU A 773 35.39 -0.25 -5.75
N PRO A 774 35.68 0.52 -4.67
CA PRO A 774 34.70 1.42 -4.05
C PRO A 774 34.28 2.61 -4.92
N ASP A 775 35.06 2.96 -5.95
CA ASP A 775 34.86 4.16 -6.76
C ASP A 775 34.79 3.84 -8.26
N THR A 776 34.78 2.56 -8.63
CA THR A 776 34.84 2.09 -10.03
C THR A 776 33.52 1.43 -10.42
N GLY A 777 32.89 1.91 -11.49
CA GLY A 777 31.71 1.29 -12.08
C GLY A 777 32.07 0.08 -12.95
N LEU A 778 31.10 -0.79 -13.22
CA LEU A 778 31.24 -1.90 -14.17
C LEU A 778 30.14 -1.81 -15.23
N LEU A 779 30.49 -1.88 -16.50
CA LEU A 779 29.57 -2.02 -17.63
C LEU A 779 29.84 -3.35 -18.34
N ILE A 780 28.81 -4.14 -18.61
CA ILE A 780 28.90 -5.46 -19.21
C ILE A 780 28.07 -5.52 -20.48
N LEU A 781 28.66 -6.00 -21.58
CA LEU A 781 28.01 -6.23 -22.86
C LEU A 781 27.79 -7.73 -23.11
N TYR A 782 26.62 -8.08 -23.64
CA TYR A 782 26.22 -9.43 -23.97
C TYR A 782 25.73 -9.52 -25.43
N PRO A 783 26.44 -10.21 -26.34
CA PRO A 783 25.91 -10.49 -27.66
C PRO A 783 24.91 -11.65 -27.57
N ILE A 784 23.69 -11.43 -28.03
CA ILE A 784 22.60 -12.42 -28.01
C ILE A 784 22.29 -12.85 -29.44
N ASP A 785 22.14 -14.16 -29.64
CA ASP A 785 21.84 -14.73 -30.94
C ASP A 785 20.44 -14.32 -31.42
N LYS A 786 20.31 -13.87 -32.66
CA LYS A 786 19.06 -13.36 -33.23
C LYS A 786 17.98 -14.44 -33.38
N THR A 787 18.42 -15.70 -33.49
CA THR A 787 17.57 -16.88 -33.61
C THR A 787 17.41 -17.64 -32.28
N SER A 788 17.84 -17.05 -31.15
CA SER A 788 17.87 -17.69 -29.83
C SER A 788 16.61 -18.50 -29.53
N ALA A 789 16.72 -19.82 -29.62
CA ALA A 789 15.63 -20.75 -29.34
C ALA A 789 15.63 -21.16 -27.85
N PRO A 790 14.45 -21.44 -27.25
CA PRO A 790 14.39 -21.93 -25.88
C PRO A 790 15.01 -23.33 -25.78
N HIS A 791 16.00 -23.48 -24.90
CA HIS A 791 16.55 -24.78 -24.56
C HIS A 791 16.70 -24.92 -23.03
N PRO A 792 16.03 -25.90 -22.38
CA PRO A 792 15.03 -26.82 -22.96
C PRO A 792 13.79 -26.08 -23.51
N PRO A 793 13.01 -26.69 -24.42
CA PRO A 793 11.74 -26.13 -24.87
C PRO A 793 10.83 -25.88 -23.65
N LYS A 794 10.30 -24.66 -23.54
CA LYS A 794 9.33 -24.28 -22.50
C LYS A 794 8.16 -23.58 -23.17
N ASP A 795 6.94 -23.92 -22.78
CA ASP A 795 5.71 -23.33 -23.37
C ASP A 795 5.64 -21.81 -23.16
N THR A 796 6.31 -21.30 -22.13
CA THR A 796 6.39 -19.88 -21.78
C THR A 796 7.41 -19.08 -22.61
N ARG A 797 8.15 -19.71 -23.52
CA ARG A 797 9.23 -19.06 -24.29
C ARG A 797 9.12 -19.36 -25.79
N ARG A 798 9.35 -18.33 -26.60
CA ARG A 798 9.44 -18.44 -28.07
C ARG A 798 10.85 -18.06 -28.53
N PRO A 799 11.29 -18.53 -29.71
CA PRO A 799 12.52 -18.04 -30.31
C PRO A 799 12.53 -16.51 -30.39
N LEU A 800 13.69 -15.91 -30.18
CA LEU A 800 13.86 -14.45 -30.18
C LEU A 800 13.43 -13.83 -31.51
N ASN A 801 13.76 -14.47 -32.63
CA ASN A 801 13.39 -14.09 -34.00
C ASN A 801 13.61 -12.60 -34.29
N ALA A 802 14.74 -12.06 -33.86
CA ALA A 802 15.15 -10.70 -34.20
C ALA A 802 15.76 -10.65 -35.60
N GLU A 803 15.63 -9.51 -36.29
CA GLU A 803 16.22 -9.33 -37.63
C GLU A 803 17.76 -9.33 -37.59
N GLU A 804 18.33 -8.86 -36.48
CA GLU A 804 19.76 -8.80 -36.20
C GLU A 804 20.11 -9.30 -34.79
N HIS A 805 21.40 -9.44 -34.48
CA HIS A 805 21.84 -9.79 -33.13
C HIS A 805 21.50 -8.69 -32.12
N VAL A 806 21.20 -9.09 -30.89
CA VAL A 806 20.81 -8.15 -29.82
C VAL A 806 21.99 -7.94 -28.89
N ILE A 807 22.32 -6.69 -28.57
CA ILE A 807 23.32 -6.37 -27.54
C ILE A 807 22.60 -6.06 -26.23
N GLY A 808 22.72 -6.96 -25.26
CA GLY A 808 22.31 -6.69 -23.88
C GLY A 808 23.37 -5.90 -23.12
N VAL A 809 22.94 -5.08 -22.18
CA VAL A 809 23.79 -4.23 -21.34
C VAL A 809 23.46 -4.46 -19.88
N GLY A 810 24.48 -4.61 -19.03
CA GLY A 810 24.37 -4.57 -17.58
C GLY A 810 25.33 -3.51 -17.01
N LEU A 811 24.90 -2.75 -16.01
CA LEU A 811 25.73 -1.82 -15.27
C LEU A 811 25.71 -2.16 -13.78
N VAL A 812 26.84 -2.01 -13.11
CA VAL A 812 26.97 -2.12 -11.66
C VAL A 812 27.63 -0.84 -11.15
N PHE A 813 26.92 -0.11 -10.29
CA PHE A 813 27.41 1.12 -9.71
C PHE A 813 27.91 0.88 -8.28
N PRO A 814 29.05 1.46 -7.89
CA PRO A 814 29.55 1.35 -6.52
C PRO A 814 28.65 2.11 -5.54
N GLU A 815 28.65 1.68 -4.28
CA GLU A 815 27.94 2.39 -3.21
C GLU A 815 28.52 3.80 -3.00
N PRO A 816 27.67 4.83 -2.82
CA PRO A 816 28.12 6.16 -2.40
C PRO A 816 28.74 6.13 -0.99
N ARG A 817 29.75 6.96 -0.74
CA ARG A 817 30.32 7.16 0.60
C ARG A 817 29.64 8.30 1.38
N ASP A 818 29.05 9.28 0.68
CA ASP A 818 28.34 10.46 1.25
C ASP A 818 27.10 10.85 0.40
N GLY A 819 26.33 11.87 0.83
CA GLY A 819 25.04 12.32 0.24
C GLY A 819 25.06 12.96 -1.16
N ASP A 820 25.96 12.54 -2.04
CA ASP A 820 26.26 13.13 -3.35
C ASP A 820 25.37 12.63 -4.52
N SER A 821 24.37 11.79 -4.25
CA SER A 821 23.71 10.92 -5.23
C SER A 821 22.43 11.47 -5.90
N THR A 822 22.09 12.75 -5.70
CA THR A 822 20.81 13.33 -6.16
C THR A 822 20.85 13.75 -7.64
N VAL A 823 19.87 13.38 -8.49
CA VAL A 823 19.74 13.89 -9.87
C VAL A 823 18.36 14.54 -10.02
N GLU A 824 18.26 15.63 -10.78
CA GLU A 824 17.14 16.58 -10.71
C GLU A 824 16.00 16.38 -11.73
N LYS A 825 15.96 15.29 -12.52
CA LYS A 825 15.03 15.18 -13.67
C LYS A 825 14.02 14.03 -13.56
N TYR A 826 12.78 14.32 -13.93
CA TYR A 826 11.56 13.51 -13.72
C TYR A 826 10.95 13.06 -15.07
N ILE A 827 10.37 11.84 -15.15
CA ILE A 827 9.63 11.32 -16.32
C ILE A 827 8.26 10.78 -15.87
N SER A 828 7.19 11.16 -16.54
CA SER A 828 5.82 10.63 -16.39
C SER A 828 5.40 9.81 -17.60
N ALA A 829 4.51 8.83 -17.40
CA ALA A 829 3.79 8.16 -18.49
C ALA A 829 2.95 9.16 -19.30
N ASP A 830 2.86 8.94 -20.61
CA ASP A 830 2.06 9.77 -21.53
C ASP A 830 0.56 9.47 -21.36
N LEU A 831 -0.16 10.40 -20.73
CA LEU A 831 -1.60 10.34 -20.48
C LEU A 831 -2.39 11.29 -21.40
N SER A 832 -1.79 11.74 -22.52
CA SER A 832 -2.38 12.76 -23.40
C SER A 832 -3.71 12.37 -24.06
N GLY A 833 -4.08 11.08 -24.06
CA GLY A 833 -5.31 10.55 -24.65
C GLY A 833 -6.54 10.44 -23.75
N VAL A 834 -6.43 10.70 -22.43
CA VAL A 834 -7.54 10.50 -21.48
C VAL A 834 -7.96 11.81 -20.82
N SER A 835 -9.24 12.18 -20.93
CA SER A 835 -9.80 13.32 -20.18
C SER A 835 -9.91 12.95 -18.69
N ILE A 836 -8.91 13.40 -17.93
CA ILE A 836 -8.83 13.22 -16.48
C ILE A 836 -9.76 14.25 -15.81
N GLU A 837 -10.74 13.76 -15.06
CA GLU A 837 -11.54 14.60 -14.16
C GLU A 837 -10.73 14.85 -12.88
N ASP A 838 -10.07 16.02 -12.80
CA ASP A 838 -9.39 16.45 -11.58
C ASP A 838 -10.36 16.50 -10.39
N GLU A 839 -9.88 16.09 -9.21
CA GLU A 839 -10.65 16.19 -7.97
C GLU A 839 -11.00 17.66 -7.70
N ASP A 840 -12.30 17.97 -7.60
CA ASP A 840 -12.76 19.28 -7.15
C ASP A 840 -12.51 19.41 -5.65
N LEU A 841 -11.27 19.75 -5.31
CA LEU A 841 -10.80 20.03 -3.96
C LEU A 841 -11.29 21.39 -3.44
N SER A 842 -12.11 22.13 -4.19
CA SER A 842 -12.72 23.38 -3.72
C SER A 842 -13.60 23.19 -2.48
N LEU A 843 -14.01 21.95 -2.16
CA LEU A 843 -14.64 21.60 -0.87
C LEU A 843 -13.69 21.75 0.35
N LEU A 844 -12.37 21.80 0.13
CA LEU A 844 -11.38 22.14 1.16
C LEU A 844 -11.33 23.66 1.43
N GLU A 845 -11.72 24.48 0.45
CA GLU A 845 -11.65 25.95 0.50
C GLU A 845 -13.02 26.61 0.71
N SER A 846 -14.13 25.95 0.35
CA SER A 846 -15.48 26.54 0.37
C SER A 846 -16.17 26.54 1.74
N GLU A 847 -15.57 25.93 2.78
CA GLU A 847 -15.96 26.15 4.19
C GLU A 847 -15.21 27.36 4.83
N GLU A 848 -14.76 28.33 4.03
CA GLU A 848 -14.14 29.59 4.51
C GLU A 848 -15.15 30.74 4.77
N ALA A 849 -16.46 30.48 4.80
CA ALA A 849 -17.49 31.48 5.11
C ALA A 849 -17.99 31.43 6.57
#